data_AF-A0A2U3WUP5-F1
#
_entry.id   AF-A0A2U3WUP5-F1
#
_cell.length_a   1.000
_cell.length_b   1.000
_cell.length_c   1.000
_cell.angle_alpha   90.00
_cell.angle_beta   90.00
_cell.angle_gamma   90.00
#
_symmetry.space_group_name_H-M   'P 1'
#
loop_
_entity.id
_entity.type
_entity.pdbx_description
1 polymer ?
#
loop_
_entity_poly.entity_id
_entity_poly.type
_entity_poly.pdbx_seq_one_letter_code
_entity_poly.pdbx_strand_id
1 'polypeptide(L)'
;MAGKDSGHLKTVRLWRDAALRARKLRSNLRQLTLSAAGGCPGAGAEQLDCPDAPQLVLPANIGDIEVLNLGNNGLEEVPDGLGSALGSLRVLVLRRNRFARLPPAVAELGHHLTELDVSHNRLTALGAEVVSALRELRKLNLSHNQLPALPAQLGALAHLEELDVSFNRLAHLPDSLSCLFRLRTLDVDHNRLTAFPRQLLQLAALEELDVSGNRLRGLPEDISALRALKILWLSGAELGTLPSGFCELASLESLMLDNNGLQALPAQFSRLQRLKMLNLSSNLFEEFPAALLPLAGLEELYLSRNQLTSVPSLISGLGRLLTLWLDNNRIRYLPDSIVELTGLEELVLQGNQIAVLPDNFGQLSRVGLWKIKDNPLIQPPYEVCMKGIPYIAAYQKELAHSQPAVQPRLKLLLMGHKAAGKTLLRHCLTEERVEEHQGGGDKEKSYPPSAPPVSKGIEVTSWTADASRGLRFIVYDLAGDESYEVIQPFFLSPGALYMLVVNLATYEPPRFPTTVGSFLHRVGARVPHAVVCIVGTHADLCGERELEEKCLDIHRQIALQEKHDAEGLSRLAQVVDEALARDFELRSASPHAAYYGVSDKNLRRRKAHFQYLLNHRLQILSPVLPVSCRDPRQLQRLRDKLLSVAEHREIFPNLHRVLPRSWQVLEELHFQPPQAQRLWLSWWDSARLGLQAGLTEDRLQSALSYLHESGKLLYFEDSPALKEHVFHNLTRLIDILNVFFQRDPSLLLHKLLLGTSGEGEGEGESAPAMATPTPGQELLRATQLHHYVEGFLLHGLLPAHVIRLLLKPHVQAPQDLQLLLELLEKMGLCYCLNKPKGKPLNGSTAWYKFPCYVQNEVPHAEAWINGTNLAGQSFVAEQLQIEYSFPFTFPPGLFARYSVQINSHVVHRSDGKLQIFAYRGKVPVVVSYRPAKGVLQPDTLSIASHASLPNIWTAWQAITPLVEELNVLLQEWPGLHYTVHILCSKCLKRGSPNPHAFPGELLSQPRPEGVAEIICPKNGSERVNVALVYPPTPTVISPCSKKNVGEKHRNQ
;
A
#
# COMPACT_ATOMS: atom_id res chain seq x y z
N MET A 1 2.58 -18.07 7.11
CA MET A 1 1.54 -18.88 6.44
C MET A 1 0.45 -17.98 5.84
N ALA A 2 0.66 -17.43 4.64
CA ALA A 2 -0.32 -16.57 3.97
C ALA A 2 -0.58 -17.12 2.56
N GLY A 3 -1.60 -17.97 2.45
CA GLY A 3 -2.10 -18.52 1.21
C GLY A 3 -3.61 -18.72 1.34
N LYS A 4 -4.36 -17.64 1.56
CA LYS A 4 -5.83 -17.67 1.63
C LYS A 4 -6.42 -16.28 1.28
N ASP A 5 -6.22 -15.83 0.05
CA ASP A 5 -7.02 -14.70 -0.50
C ASP A 5 -7.67 -15.03 -1.86
N SER A 6 -7.64 -16.31 -2.27
CA SER A 6 -8.48 -16.86 -3.35
C SER A 6 -9.69 -17.64 -2.82
N GLY A 7 -10.04 -17.45 -1.54
CA GLY A 7 -11.08 -18.20 -0.82
C GLY A 7 -12.50 -17.63 -0.91
N HIS A 8 -12.69 -16.32 -1.11
CA HIS A 8 -14.02 -15.72 -0.92
C HIS A 8 -14.86 -15.58 -2.19
N LEU A 9 -14.25 -15.57 -3.38
CA LEU A 9 -14.98 -15.89 -4.64
C LEU A 9 -15.27 -17.39 -4.76
N LYS A 10 -14.64 -18.22 -3.91
CA LYS A 10 -15.03 -19.62 -3.76
C LYS A 10 -16.28 -19.76 -2.91
N THR A 11 -16.68 -18.87 -2.00
CA THR A 11 -17.84 -19.12 -1.12
C THR A 11 -19.19 -19.01 -1.85
N VAL A 12 -19.35 -18.00 -2.72
CA VAL A 12 -20.53 -17.89 -3.60
C VAL A 12 -20.52 -18.99 -4.67
N ARG A 13 -19.33 -19.31 -5.22
CA ARG A 13 -19.15 -20.50 -6.05
C ARG A 13 -19.34 -21.80 -5.28
N LEU A 14 -19.12 -21.87 -3.96
CA LEU A 14 -19.21 -23.05 -3.10
C LEU A 14 -20.66 -23.31 -2.73
N TRP A 15 -21.58 -22.35 -2.79
CA TRP A 15 -23.01 -22.66 -2.73
C TRP A 15 -23.52 -23.16 -4.09
N ARG A 16 -23.10 -22.53 -5.21
CA ARG A 16 -23.33 -23.06 -6.58
C ARG A 16 -22.76 -24.48 -6.71
N ASP A 17 -21.52 -24.68 -6.24
CA ASP A 17 -20.81 -25.94 -6.27
C ASP A 17 -21.21 -26.89 -5.14
N ALA A 18 -21.67 -26.47 -3.96
CA ALA A 18 -22.14 -27.40 -2.93
C ALA A 18 -23.57 -27.86 -3.23
N ALA A 19 -24.42 -27.04 -3.84
CA ALA A 19 -25.69 -27.51 -4.39
C ALA A 19 -25.46 -28.48 -5.57
N LEU A 20 -24.53 -28.17 -6.48
CA LEU A 20 -24.15 -29.04 -7.59
C LEU A 20 -23.33 -30.28 -7.16
N ARG A 21 -22.47 -30.19 -6.14
CA ARG A 21 -21.61 -31.30 -5.63
C ARG A 21 -22.24 -32.09 -4.49
N ALA A 22 -23.29 -31.61 -3.82
CA ALA A 22 -24.06 -32.41 -2.85
C ALA A 22 -24.87 -33.51 -3.53
N ARG A 23 -25.10 -33.41 -4.85
CA ARG A 23 -25.50 -34.55 -5.68
C ARG A 23 -24.28 -35.32 -6.18
N LYS A 24 -23.44 -35.77 -5.24
CA LYS A 24 -22.58 -36.93 -5.49
C LYS A 24 -23.50 -38.07 -5.92
N LEU A 25 -23.34 -38.53 -7.15
CA LEU A 25 -23.76 -39.85 -7.63
C LEU A 25 -23.28 -40.92 -6.64
N ARG A 26 -24.02 -41.14 -5.55
CA ARG A 26 -24.13 -42.46 -4.94
C ARG A 26 -25.16 -43.22 -5.75
N SER A 27 -24.82 -43.46 -7.01
CA SER A 27 -25.62 -44.27 -7.88
C SER A 27 -24.95 -45.63 -7.95
N ASN A 28 -25.65 -46.69 -7.57
CA ASN A 28 -25.21 -48.09 -7.74
C ASN A 28 -25.20 -48.52 -9.23
N LEU A 29 -25.05 -47.55 -10.15
CA LEU A 29 -25.17 -47.71 -11.59
C LEU A 29 -23.83 -48.12 -12.19
N ARG A 30 -23.86 -48.92 -13.25
CA ARG A 30 -22.64 -49.35 -13.96
C ARG A 30 -22.10 -48.21 -14.81
N GLN A 31 -20.90 -47.72 -14.49
CA GLN A 31 -20.28 -46.55 -15.12
C GLN A 31 -19.03 -46.92 -15.95
N LEU A 32 -18.90 -46.33 -17.13
CA LEU A 32 -17.71 -46.38 -17.97
C LEU A 32 -17.26 -44.95 -18.30
N THR A 33 -15.96 -44.70 -18.16
CA THR A 33 -15.33 -43.46 -18.62
C THR A 33 -14.28 -43.82 -19.65
N LEU A 34 -14.37 -43.23 -20.84
CA LEU A 34 -13.38 -43.41 -21.89
C LEU A 34 -12.62 -42.11 -22.10
N SER A 35 -11.30 -42.21 -22.04
CA SER A 35 -10.38 -41.13 -22.37
C SER A 35 -9.56 -41.54 -23.59
N ALA A 36 -9.43 -40.65 -24.57
CA ALA A 36 -8.43 -40.83 -25.62
C ALA A 36 -7.04 -40.92 -24.98
N ALA A 37 -6.29 -41.99 -25.27
CA ALA A 37 -4.94 -42.19 -24.71
C ALA A 37 -4.01 -41.05 -25.16
N GLY A 38 -3.18 -40.56 -24.23
CA GLY A 38 -2.55 -39.24 -24.30
C GLY A 38 -1.50 -39.03 -25.39
N GLY A 39 -1.44 -37.78 -25.87
CA GLY A 39 -0.15 -37.14 -26.14
C GLY A 39 0.53 -36.82 -24.81
N CYS A 40 1.77 -37.28 -24.65
CA CYS A 40 2.61 -37.02 -23.47
C CYS A 40 2.72 -35.52 -23.12
N PRO A 41 2.96 -35.17 -21.83
CA PRO A 41 3.40 -33.85 -21.45
C PRO A 41 4.90 -33.70 -21.78
N GLY A 42 5.22 -33.09 -22.92
CA GLY A 42 6.61 -32.75 -23.25
C GLY A 42 6.96 -32.86 -24.73
N ALA A 43 6.51 -31.90 -25.53
CA ALA A 43 7.16 -31.43 -26.76
C ALA A 43 6.37 -30.22 -27.27
N GLY A 44 6.93 -29.02 -27.13
CA GLY A 44 6.48 -27.86 -27.89
C GLY A 44 7.11 -27.92 -29.27
N ALA A 45 6.32 -28.27 -30.28
CA ALA A 45 6.67 -28.06 -31.67
C ALA A 45 5.41 -27.61 -32.42
N GLU A 46 5.53 -26.46 -33.07
CA GLU A 46 4.78 -26.14 -34.27
C GLU A 46 4.92 -27.32 -35.24
N GLN A 47 3.82 -28.01 -35.52
CA GLN A 47 3.69 -28.80 -36.72
C GLN A 47 2.23 -28.83 -37.17
N LEU A 48 2.09 -28.73 -38.49
CA LEU A 48 0.91 -28.43 -39.27
C LEU A 48 -0.20 -29.50 -39.15
N ASP A 49 -1.41 -29.09 -39.51
CA ASP A 49 -2.49 -29.92 -40.07
C ASP A 49 -2.38 -31.43 -39.82
N CYS A 50 -2.96 -31.89 -38.70
CA CYS A 50 -3.29 -33.29 -38.50
C CYS A 50 -4.80 -33.46 -38.78
N PRO A 51 -5.21 -34.17 -39.85
CA PRO A 51 -6.61 -34.31 -40.24
C PRO A 51 -7.39 -35.40 -39.48
N ASP A 52 -6.74 -36.18 -38.62
CA ASP A 52 -7.41 -37.29 -37.93
C ASP A 52 -7.95 -36.84 -36.56
N ALA A 53 -9.27 -36.64 -36.49
CA ALA A 53 -9.98 -36.49 -35.23
C ALA A 53 -9.64 -37.69 -34.30
N PRO A 54 -9.53 -37.50 -32.98
CA PRO A 54 -9.25 -38.60 -32.05
C PRO A 54 -10.35 -39.66 -32.15
N GLN A 55 -10.07 -40.76 -32.86
CA GLN A 55 -11.00 -41.87 -33.03
C GLN A 55 -11.02 -42.71 -31.76
N LEU A 56 -12.09 -42.55 -31.00
CA LEU A 56 -12.34 -43.27 -29.76
C LEU A 56 -13.27 -44.45 -30.07
N VAL A 57 -12.82 -45.68 -29.87
CA VAL A 57 -13.58 -46.90 -30.21
C VAL A 57 -14.25 -47.49 -28.96
N LEU A 58 -15.53 -47.83 -29.08
CA LEU A 58 -16.31 -48.45 -28.00
C LEU A 58 -15.90 -49.93 -27.80
N PRO A 59 -15.71 -50.42 -26.55
CA PRO A 59 -15.43 -51.82 -26.27
C PRO A 59 -16.62 -52.75 -26.64
N ALA A 60 -16.34 -54.01 -27.00
CA ALA A 60 -17.35 -54.95 -27.51
C ALA A 60 -18.44 -55.40 -26.50
N ASN A 61 -18.25 -55.18 -25.18
CA ASN A 61 -19.15 -55.66 -24.11
C ASN A 61 -19.66 -54.52 -23.22
N ILE A 62 -20.40 -53.56 -23.77
CA ILE A 62 -20.86 -52.36 -23.04
C ILE A 62 -22.38 -52.19 -22.87
N GLY A 63 -23.20 -53.15 -23.33
CA GLY A 63 -24.67 -53.01 -23.34
C GLY A 63 -25.36 -52.83 -21.98
N ASP A 64 -24.69 -53.20 -20.88
CA ASP A 64 -25.20 -53.06 -19.50
C ASP A 64 -24.78 -51.74 -18.83
N ILE A 65 -24.07 -50.84 -19.53
CA ILE A 65 -23.61 -49.57 -18.96
C ILE A 65 -24.74 -48.56 -18.90
N GLU A 66 -24.91 -47.98 -17.72
CA GLU A 66 -25.95 -46.99 -17.43
C GLU A 66 -25.39 -45.56 -17.41
N VAL A 67 -24.07 -45.39 -17.21
CA VAL A 67 -23.40 -44.09 -17.21
C VAL A 67 -22.17 -44.14 -18.12
N LEU A 68 -22.16 -43.35 -19.19
CA LEU A 68 -21.03 -43.23 -20.11
C LEU A 68 -20.48 -41.81 -20.10
N ASN A 69 -19.20 -41.69 -19.77
CA ASN A 69 -18.49 -40.42 -19.79
C ASN A 69 -17.42 -40.40 -20.89
N LEU A 70 -17.65 -39.56 -21.90
CA LEU A 70 -16.76 -39.27 -23.02
C LEU A 70 -16.26 -37.81 -22.97
N GLY A 71 -16.27 -37.18 -21.79
CA GLY A 71 -15.86 -35.80 -21.64
C GLY A 71 -14.35 -35.59 -21.82
N ASN A 72 -13.96 -34.39 -22.25
CA ASN A 72 -12.56 -33.95 -22.36
C ASN A 72 -11.72 -34.78 -23.35
N ASN A 73 -12.30 -35.15 -24.49
CA ASN A 73 -11.65 -35.98 -25.50
C ASN A 73 -11.38 -35.26 -26.83
N GLY A 74 -11.79 -34.00 -26.96
CA GLY A 74 -11.63 -33.23 -28.20
C GLY A 74 -12.45 -33.77 -29.38
N LEU A 75 -13.51 -34.54 -29.11
CA LEU A 75 -14.33 -35.20 -30.11
C LEU A 75 -15.13 -34.19 -30.96
N GLU A 76 -15.18 -34.42 -32.27
CA GLU A 76 -16.07 -33.69 -33.19
C GLU A 76 -17.30 -34.52 -33.57
N GLU A 77 -17.17 -35.85 -33.53
CA GLU A 77 -18.24 -36.83 -33.72
C GLU A 77 -18.22 -37.87 -32.58
N VAL A 78 -19.35 -38.55 -32.37
CA VAL A 78 -19.44 -39.61 -31.38
C VAL A 78 -18.95 -40.94 -31.96
N PRO A 79 -18.40 -41.85 -31.15
CA PRO A 79 -17.98 -43.18 -31.60
C PRO A 79 -19.10 -43.96 -32.31
N ASP A 80 -18.71 -44.73 -33.34
CA ASP A 80 -19.62 -45.64 -34.03
C ASP A 80 -20.26 -46.64 -33.05
N GLY A 81 -21.56 -46.89 -33.24
CA GLY A 81 -22.33 -47.82 -32.40
C GLY A 81 -22.82 -47.24 -31.07
N LEU A 82 -22.61 -45.95 -30.77
CA LEU A 82 -23.11 -45.31 -29.54
C LEU A 82 -24.62 -45.51 -29.36
N GLY A 83 -25.41 -45.31 -30.42
CA GLY A 83 -26.88 -45.39 -30.37
C GLY A 83 -27.43 -46.82 -30.38
N SER A 84 -26.78 -47.75 -31.08
CA SER A 84 -27.27 -49.12 -31.26
C SER A 84 -26.72 -50.14 -30.24
N ALA A 85 -25.57 -49.89 -29.62
CA ALA A 85 -24.91 -50.83 -28.71
C ALA A 85 -25.24 -50.63 -27.21
N LEU A 86 -25.87 -49.52 -26.82
CA LEU A 86 -26.01 -49.06 -25.43
C LEU A 86 -27.47 -48.92 -24.98
N GLY A 87 -28.24 -50.01 -25.03
CA GLY A 87 -29.67 -50.02 -24.69
C GLY A 87 -30.02 -49.69 -23.23
N SER A 88 -29.07 -49.75 -22.29
CA SER A 88 -29.29 -49.48 -20.86
C SER A 88 -28.84 -48.08 -20.41
N LEU A 89 -28.36 -47.24 -21.32
CA LEU A 89 -27.70 -45.98 -20.99
C LEU A 89 -28.68 -44.92 -20.46
N ARG A 90 -28.44 -44.45 -19.23
CA ARG A 90 -29.25 -43.43 -18.55
C ARG A 90 -28.57 -42.07 -18.48
N VAL A 91 -27.25 -42.03 -18.45
CA VAL A 91 -26.45 -40.80 -18.30
C VAL A 91 -25.36 -40.78 -19.36
N LEU A 92 -25.35 -39.73 -20.17
CA LEU A 92 -24.33 -39.50 -21.20
C LEU A 92 -23.64 -38.16 -20.97
N VAL A 93 -22.31 -38.19 -20.81
CA VAL A 93 -21.48 -36.99 -20.62
C VAL A 93 -20.56 -36.80 -21.82
N LEU A 94 -20.80 -35.74 -22.58
CA LEU A 94 -20.07 -35.28 -23.77
C LEU A 94 -19.37 -33.93 -23.55
N ARG A 95 -19.23 -33.50 -22.29
CA ARG A 95 -18.66 -32.21 -21.90
C ARG A 95 -17.22 -31.98 -22.40
N ARG A 96 -16.83 -30.73 -22.70
CA ARG A 96 -15.45 -30.35 -23.09
C ARG A 96 -14.95 -31.10 -24.33
N ASN A 97 -15.76 -31.13 -25.38
CA ASN A 97 -15.39 -31.65 -26.70
C ASN A 97 -15.45 -30.51 -27.73
N ARG A 98 -15.53 -30.84 -29.03
CA ARG A 98 -15.55 -29.87 -30.14
C ARG A 98 -16.83 -29.96 -30.98
N PHE A 99 -17.90 -30.56 -30.45
CA PHE A 99 -19.17 -30.73 -31.17
C PHE A 99 -19.74 -29.38 -31.64
N ALA A 100 -19.97 -29.25 -32.96
CA ALA A 100 -20.59 -28.08 -33.57
C ALA A 100 -22.13 -28.15 -33.60
N ARG A 101 -22.69 -29.37 -33.56
CA ARG A 101 -24.12 -29.69 -33.48
C ARG A 101 -24.33 -30.90 -32.56
N LEU A 102 -25.54 -31.09 -32.04
CA LEU A 102 -25.85 -32.28 -31.25
C LEU A 102 -25.82 -33.52 -32.17
N PRO A 103 -25.02 -34.56 -31.87
CA PRO A 103 -24.87 -35.71 -32.75
C PRO A 103 -26.18 -36.50 -32.96
N PRO A 104 -26.55 -36.86 -34.20
CA PRO A 104 -27.79 -37.61 -34.47
C PRO A 104 -27.91 -38.93 -33.73
N ALA A 105 -26.80 -39.64 -33.51
CA ALA A 105 -26.79 -40.92 -32.77
C ALA A 105 -27.29 -40.79 -31.33
N VAL A 106 -27.31 -39.59 -30.75
CA VAL A 106 -27.91 -39.33 -29.43
C VAL A 106 -29.43 -39.53 -29.46
N ALA A 107 -30.08 -39.33 -30.62
CA ALA A 107 -31.53 -39.53 -30.76
C ALA A 107 -31.95 -40.99 -30.55
N GLU A 108 -31.11 -41.95 -30.94
CA GLU A 108 -31.36 -43.39 -30.80
C GLU A 108 -31.43 -43.82 -29.31
N LEU A 109 -30.80 -43.05 -28.42
CA LEU A 109 -30.80 -43.28 -26.97
C LEU A 109 -32.03 -42.69 -26.26
N GLY A 110 -32.91 -42.00 -26.98
CA GLY A 110 -33.97 -41.17 -26.41
C GLY A 110 -35.04 -41.91 -25.58
N HIS A 111 -35.14 -43.24 -25.73
CA HIS A 111 -36.10 -44.08 -25.00
C HIS A 111 -35.69 -44.38 -23.54
N HIS A 112 -34.43 -44.19 -23.18
CA HIS A 112 -33.91 -44.53 -21.84
C HIS A 112 -33.00 -43.46 -21.22
N LEU A 113 -32.52 -42.49 -22.01
CA LEU A 113 -31.61 -41.45 -21.53
C LEU A 113 -32.32 -40.45 -20.60
N THR A 114 -31.81 -40.33 -19.37
CA THR A 114 -32.34 -39.46 -18.32
C THR A 114 -31.49 -38.21 -18.06
N GLU A 115 -30.18 -38.27 -18.31
CA GLU A 115 -29.28 -37.14 -18.13
C GLU A 115 -28.32 -37.01 -19.31
N LEU A 116 -28.20 -35.80 -19.84
CA LEU A 116 -27.32 -35.48 -20.96
C LEU A 116 -26.53 -34.20 -20.66
N ASP A 117 -25.20 -34.32 -20.61
CA ASP A 117 -24.28 -33.18 -20.46
C ASP A 117 -23.47 -32.99 -21.74
N VAL A 118 -23.73 -31.89 -22.45
CA VAL A 118 -23.02 -31.48 -23.68
C VAL A 118 -22.35 -30.11 -23.49
N SER A 119 -22.05 -29.74 -22.24
CA SER A 119 -21.48 -28.44 -21.88
C SER A 119 -20.05 -28.23 -22.40
N HIS A 120 -19.61 -26.98 -22.52
CA HIS A 120 -18.28 -26.61 -23.01
C HIS A 120 -17.94 -27.24 -24.37
N ASN A 121 -18.85 -27.08 -25.34
CA ASN A 121 -18.66 -27.49 -26.73
C ASN A 121 -18.70 -26.26 -27.65
N ARG A 122 -18.90 -26.47 -28.95
CA ARG A 122 -19.03 -25.41 -29.96
C ARG A 122 -20.42 -25.42 -30.60
N LEU A 123 -21.43 -25.87 -29.86
CA LEU A 123 -22.77 -26.08 -30.41
C LEU A 123 -23.35 -24.77 -30.93
N THR A 124 -23.71 -24.74 -32.20
CA THR A 124 -24.43 -23.63 -32.85
C THR A 124 -25.90 -23.97 -33.12
N ALA A 125 -26.26 -25.26 -33.10
CA ALA A 125 -27.63 -25.75 -33.21
C ALA A 125 -27.79 -27.12 -32.54
N LEU A 126 -28.97 -27.41 -31.99
CA LEU A 126 -29.29 -28.71 -31.37
C LEU A 126 -29.92 -29.73 -32.35
N GLY A 127 -30.58 -29.27 -33.41
CA GLY A 127 -31.37 -30.14 -34.30
C GLY A 127 -32.72 -30.52 -33.69
N ALA A 128 -33.81 -30.12 -34.35
CA ALA A 128 -35.18 -30.31 -33.85
C ALA A 128 -35.53 -31.79 -33.62
N GLU A 129 -35.20 -32.65 -34.59
CA GLU A 129 -35.49 -34.09 -34.55
C GLU A 129 -34.81 -34.77 -33.36
N VAL A 130 -33.53 -34.48 -33.14
CA VAL A 130 -32.74 -35.10 -32.06
C VAL A 130 -33.32 -34.74 -30.70
N VAL A 131 -33.64 -33.47 -30.46
CA VAL A 131 -34.23 -33.02 -29.19
C VAL A 131 -35.60 -33.66 -28.97
N SER A 132 -36.42 -33.81 -30.02
CA SER A 132 -37.76 -34.40 -29.90
C SER A 132 -37.79 -35.89 -29.52
N ALA A 133 -36.68 -36.60 -29.74
CA ALA A 133 -36.54 -38.01 -29.42
C ALA A 133 -36.22 -38.27 -27.94
N LEU A 134 -35.63 -37.31 -27.22
CA LEU A 134 -35.11 -37.49 -25.85
C LEU A 134 -36.18 -37.40 -24.74
N ARG A 135 -37.34 -38.03 -24.91
CA ARG A 135 -38.54 -37.77 -24.11
C ARG A 135 -38.43 -38.10 -22.62
N GLU A 136 -37.56 -39.04 -22.25
CA GLU A 136 -37.33 -39.48 -20.87
C GLU A 136 -36.31 -38.60 -20.11
N LEU A 137 -35.77 -37.57 -20.76
CA LEU A 137 -34.72 -36.73 -20.20
C LEU A 137 -35.25 -35.91 -19.02
N ARG A 138 -34.51 -35.99 -17.91
CA ARG A 138 -34.75 -35.24 -16.66
C ARG A 138 -33.74 -34.13 -16.46
N LYS A 139 -32.50 -34.29 -16.92
CA LYS A 139 -31.45 -33.26 -16.84
C LYS A 139 -30.78 -33.03 -18.17
N LEU A 140 -30.66 -31.77 -18.57
CA LEU A 140 -30.00 -31.35 -19.80
C LEU A 140 -29.04 -30.20 -19.50
N ASN A 141 -27.74 -30.42 -19.74
CA ASN A 141 -26.73 -29.37 -19.66
C ASN A 141 -26.17 -29.04 -21.04
N LEU A 142 -26.36 -27.80 -21.47
CA LEU A 142 -25.91 -27.21 -22.72
C LEU A 142 -25.05 -25.95 -22.48
N SER A 143 -24.59 -25.73 -21.25
CA SER A 143 -23.82 -24.54 -20.87
C SER A 143 -22.52 -24.37 -21.66
N HIS A 144 -22.02 -23.13 -21.76
CA HIS A 144 -20.76 -22.82 -22.44
C HIS A 144 -20.72 -23.33 -23.89
N ASN A 145 -21.71 -22.93 -24.69
CA ASN A 145 -21.81 -23.23 -26.11
C ASN A 145 -22.01 -21.92 -26.91
N GLN A 146 -22.41 -22.02 -28.18
CA GLN A 146 -22.61 -20.86 -29.06
C GLN A 146 -24.04 -20.77 -29.60
N LEU A 147 -25.02 -21.32 -28.86
CA LEU A 147 -26.40 -21.42 -29.31
C LEU A 147 -27.05 -20.03 -29.42
N PRO A 148 -27.55 -19.63 -30.61
CA PRO A 148 -28.28 -18.38 -30.77
C PRO A 148 -29.76 -18.48 -30.35
N ALA A 149 -30.34 -19.68 -30.41
CA ALA A 149 -31.72 -19.97 -30.03
C ALA A 149 -31.89 -21.45 -29.64
N LEU A 150 -32.96 -21.77 -28.90
CA LEU A 150 -33.39 -23.13 -28.61
C LEU A 150 -34.57 -23.52 -29.53
N PRO A 151 -34.64 -24.78 -30.01
CA PRO A 151 -35.73 -25.23 -30.87
C PRO A 151 -37.05 -25.37 -30.08
N ALA A 152 -38.19 -25.17 -30.75
CA ALA A 152 -39.51 -25.33 -30.13
C ALA A 152 -39.76 -26.78 -29.62
N GLN A 153 -39.11 -27.77 -30.23
CA GLN A 153 -39.17 -29.18 -29.86
C GLN A 153 -38.63 -29.45 -28.44
N LEU A 154 -37.92 -28.50 -27.83
CA LEU A 154 -37.52 -28.60 -26.42
C LEU A 154 -38.73 -28.81 -25.49
N GLY A 155 -39.90 -28.25 -25.84
CA GLY A 155 -41.14 -28.45 -25.08
C GLY A 155 -41.68 -29.88 -25.08
N ALA A 156 -41.14 -30.79 -25.90
CA ALA A 156 -41.52 -32.21 -25.89
C ALA A 156 -40.91 -32.98 -24.70
N LEU A 157 -39.93 -32.39 -24.00
CA LEU A 157 -39.23 -33.01 -22.87
C LEU A 157 -40.03 -32.89 -21.56
N ALA A 158 -41.25 -33.43 -21.53
CA ALA A 158 -42.20 -33.25 -20.42
C ALA A 158 -41.70 -33.78 -19.05
N HIS A 159 -40.65 -34.59 -19.04
CA HIS A 159 -40.01 -35.12 -17.84
C HIS A 159 -38.81 -34.29 -17.34
N LEU A 160 -38.45 -33.21 -18.04
CA LEU A 160 -37.30 -32.39 -17.69
C LEU A 160 -37.50 -31.68 -16.35
N GLU A 161 -36.57 -31.90 -15.43
CA GLU A 161 -36.52 -31.32 -14.09
C GLU A 161 -35.43 -30.24 -14.00
N GLU A 162 -34.33 -30.37 -14.77
CA GLU A 162 -33.19 -29.44 -14.74
C GLU A 162 -32.70 -29.11 -16.15
N LEU A 163 -32.58 -27.82 -16.44
CA LEU A 163 -32.06 -27.30 -17.71
C LEU A 163 -31.02 -26.22 -17.47
N ASP A 164 -29.81 -26.44 -17.97
CA ASP A 164 -28.73 -25.45 -17.96
C ASP A 164 -28.35 -25.08 -19.39
N VAL A 165 -28.58 -23.82 -19.77
CA VAL A 165 -28.22 -23.22 -21.05
C VAL A 165 -27.39 -21.95 -20.87
N SER A 166 -26.71 -21.83 -19.72
CA SER A 166 -25.85 -20.70 -19.38
C SER A 166 -24.69 -20.51 -20.36
N PHE A 167 -24.11 -19.31 -20.40
CA PHE A 167 -22.97 -18.96 -21.26
C PHE A 167 -23.19 -19.36 -22.74
N ASN A 168 -24.31 -18.94 -23.31
CA ASN A 168 -24.65 -19.12 -24.72
C ASN A 168 -24.87 -17.74 -25.38
N ARG A 169 -25.54 -17.70 -26.55
CA ARG A 169 -25.86 -16.47 -27.28
C ARG A 169 -27.36 -16.28 -27.44
N LEU A 170 -28.17 -16.82 -26.52
CA LEU A 170 -29.63 -16.84 -26.61
C LEU A 170 -30.20 -15.42 -26.51
N ALA A 171 -30.94 -15.00 -27.53
CA ALA A 171 -31.68 -13.73 -27.51
C ALA A 171 -33.08 -13.85 -26.89
N HIS A 172 -33.71 -15.02 -27.04
CA HIS A 172 -35.04 -15.35 -26.53
C HIS A 172 -35.12 -16.84 -26.13
N LEU A 173 -36.11 -17.18 -25.31
CA LEU A 173 -36.49 -18.57 -25.02
C LEU A 173 -37.74 -18.94 -25.84
N PRO A 174 -37.88 -20.20 -26.31
CA PRO A 174 -39.02 -20.62 -27.13
C PRO A 174 -40.31 -20.68 -26.32
N ASP A 175 -41.45 -20.41 -26.96
CA ASP A 175 -42.76 -20.40 -26.27
C ASP A 175 -43.12 -21.74 -25.62
N SER A 176 -42.69 -22.83 -26.27
CA SER A 176 -42.89 -24.20 -25.82
C SER A 176 -42.12 -24.56 -24.55
N LEU A 177 -41.23 -23.70 -24.04
CA LEU A 177 -40.58 -23.90 -22.74
C LEU A 177 -41.62 -23.98 -21.61
N SER A 178 -42.76 -23.32 -21.77
CA SER A 178 -43.92 -23.40 -20.86
C SER A 178 -44.48 -24.83 -20.69
N CYS A 179 -44.24 -25.74 -21.64
CA CYS A 179 -44.67 -27.12 -21.56
C CYS A 179 -43.86 -27.97 -20.57
N LEU A 180 -42.73 -27.45 -20.05
CA LEU A 180 -41.86 -28.18 -19.12
C LEU A 180 -42.36 -28.09 -17.68
N PHE A 181 -43.60 -28.55 -17.42
CA PHE A 181 -44.29 -28.37 -16.14
C PHE A 181 -43.61 -29.06 -14.93
N ARG A 182 -42.61 -29.93 -15.15
CA ARG A 182 -41.79 -30.56 -14.10
C ARG A 182 -40.47 -29.84 -13.83
N LEU A 183 -40.14 -28.80 -14.58
CA LEU A 183 -38.88 -28.09 -14.47
C LEU A 183 -38.79 -27.40 -13.10
N ARG A 184 -37.73 -27.72 -12.36
CA ARG A 184 -37.44 -27.19 -11.02
C ARG A 184 -36.25 -26.26 -11.03
N THR A 185 -35.24 -26.53 -11.85
CA THR A 185 -34.04 -25.69 -11.97
C THR A 185 -33.84 -25.26 -13.41
N LEU A 186 -33.71 -23.95 -13.62
CA LEU A 186 -33.38 -23.35 -14.91
C LEU A 186 -32.22 -22.37 -14.76
N ASP A 187 -31.13 -22.63 -15.46
CA ASP A 187 -29.98 -21.73 -15.57
C ASP A 187 -29.89 -21.18 -17.00
N VAL A 188 -30.06 -19.87 -17.17
CA VAL A 188 -29.91 -19.14 -18.43
C VAL A 188 -28.89 -18.00 -18.29
N ASP A 189 -27.94 -18.13 -17.34
CA ASP A 189 -26.94 -17.12 -17.02
C ASP A 189 -26.04 -16.74 -18.22
N HIS A 190 -25.55 -15.50 -18.28
CA HIS A 190 -24.67 -14.98 -19.34
C HIS A 190 -25.14 -15.30 -20.78
N ASN A 191 -26.36 -14.88 -21.10
CA ASN A 191 -26.93 -14.92 -22.44
C ASN A 191 -27.17 -13.48 -22.99
N ARG A 192 -28.02 -13.33 -24.00
CA ARG A 192 -28.34 -12.04 -24.64
C ARG A 192 -29.83 -11.68 -24.49
N LEU A 193 -30.48 -12.16 -23.43
CA LEU A 193 -31.89 -11.86 -23.17
C LEU A 193 -32.05 -10.36 -22.90
N THR A 194 -32.96 -9.72 -23.62
CA THR A 194 -33.24 -8.28 -23.53
C THR A 194 -34.47 -7.94 -22.68
N ALA A 195 -35.22 -8.97 -22.27
CA ALA A 195 -36.40 -8.87 -21.42
C ALA A 195 -36.60 -10.19 -20.67
N PHE A 196 -37.30 -10.13 -19.53
CA PHE A 196 -37.69 -11.33 -18.79
C PHE A 196 -38.61 -12.22 -19.65
N PRO A 197 -38.33 -13.52 -19.85
CA PRO A 197 -39.16 -14.40 -20.68
C PRO A 197 -40.49 -14.72 -19.98
N ARG A 198 -41.60 -14.20 -20.52
CA ARG A 198 -42.94 -14.34 -19.91
C ARG A 198 -43.41 -15.79 -19.80
N GLN A 199 -42.89 -16.68 -20.63
CA GLN A 199 -43.26 -18.09 -20.67
C GLN A 199 -42.78 -18.85 -19.42
N LEU A 200 -41.75 -18.34 -18.74
CA LEU A 200 -41.31 -18.87 -17.45
C LEU A 200 -42.38 -18.75 -16.38
N LEU A 201 -43.26 -17.74 -16.46
CA LEU A 201 -44.34 -17.52 -15.48
C LEU A 201 -45.35 -18.68 -15.40
N GLN A 202 -45.37 -19.56 -16.40
CA GLN A 202 -46.22 -20.75 -16.42
C GLN A 202 -45.59 -21.96 -15.72
N LEU A 203 -44.30 -21.89 -15.37
CA LEU A 203 -43.56 -22.97 -14.71
C LEU A 203 -43.75 -22.92 -13.20
N ALA A 204 -44.95 -23.26 -12.73
CA ALA A 204 -45.32 -23.17 -11.32
C ALA A 204 -44.50 -24.08 -10.37
N ALA A 205 -43.81 -25.09 -10.92
CA ALA A 205 -42.93 -26.00 -10.18
C ALA A 205 -41.48 -25.51 -10.07
N LEU A 206 -41.13 -24.37 -10.68
CA LEU A 206 -39.77 -23.85 -10.70
C LEU A 206 -39.34 -23.40 -9.30
N GLU A 207 -38.26 -24.01 -8.79
CA GLU A 207 -37.69 -23.77 -7.48
C GLU A 207 -36.42 -22.89 -7.56
N GLU A 208 -35.65 -22.99 -8.66
CA GLU A 208 -34.38 -22.29 -8.85
C GLU A 208 -34.31 -21.68 -10.26
N LEU A 209 -34.02 -20.38 -10.32
CA LEU A 209 -33.89 -19.63 -11.57
C LEU A 209 -32.66 -18.72 -11.53
N ASP A 210 -31.71 -18.94 -12.45
CA ASP A 210 -30.61 -18.00 -12.71
C ASP A 210 -30.79 -17.35 -14.09
N VAL A 211 -30.92 -16.02 -14.09
CA VAL A 211 -31.01 -15.18 -15.29
C VAL A 211 -29.93 -14.09 -15.30
N SER A 212 -28.88 -14.25 -14.48
CA SER A 212 -27.79 -13.29 -14.30
C SER A 212 -27.01 -13.03 -15.59
N GLY A 213 -26.36 -11.87 -15.70
CA GLY A 213 -25.54 -11.52 -16.87
C GLY A 213 -26.31 -11.33 -18.18
N ASN A 214 -27.61 -11.05 -18.10
CA ASN A 214 -28.48 -10.67 -19.22
C ASN A 214 -28.84 -9.17 -19.16
N ARG A 215 -29.62 -8.66 -20.11
CA ARG A 215 -29.99 -7.23 -20.19
C ARG A 215 -31.49 -7.04 -20.05
N LEU A 216 -32.06 -7.49 -18.92
CA LEU A 216 -33.51 -7.61 -18.75
C LEU A 216 -34.22 -6.25 -18.64
N ARG A 217 -33.53 -5.21 -18.14
CA ARG A 217 -34.04 -3.84 -17.86
C ARG A 217 -35.16 -3.76 -16.81
N GLY A 218 -35.98 -4.79 -16.66
CA GLY A 218 -37.05 -4.88 -15.69
C GLY A 218 -37.64 -6.29 -15.60
N LEU A 219 -38.48 -6.49 -14.58
CA LEU A 219 -39.22 -7.73 -14.31
C LEU A 219 -40.73 -7.48 -14.50
N PRO A 220 -41.52 -8.51 -14.89
CA PRO A 220 -42.96 -8.37 -15.03
C PRO A 220 -43.66 -8.28 -13.67
N GLU A 221 -44.79 -7.56 -13.58
CA GLU A 221 -45.61 -7.49 -12.35
C GLU A 221 -46.11 -8.88 -11.91
N ASP A 222 -46.41 -9.77 -12.87
CA ASP A 222 -46.93 -11.11 -12.59
C ASP A 222 -45.83 -12.14 -12.24
N ILE A 223 -44.61 -11.70 -11.88
CA ILE A 223 -43.52 -12.60 -11.45
C ILE A 223 -43.90 -13.49 -10.26
N SER A 224 -44.87 -13.05 -9.46
CA SER A 224 -45.48 -13.79 -8.35
C SER A 224 -46.14 -15.12 -8.75
N ALA A 225 -46.35 -15.36 -10.05
CA ALA A 225 -46.80 -16.65 -10.55
C ALA A 225 -45.83 -17.81 -10.22
N LEU A 226 -44.54 -17.51 -10.03
CA LEU A 226 -43.49 -18.47 -9.66
C LEU A 226 -43.51 -18.80 -8.15
N ARG A 227 -44.62 -19.34 -7.65
CA ARG A 227 -44.88 -19.53 -6.21
C ARG A 227 -43.95 -20.51 -5.50
N ALA A 228 -43.36 -21.44 -6.24
CA ALA A 228 -42.42 -22.44 -5.71
C ALA A 228 -40.97 -21.95 -5.64
N LEU A 229 -40.69 -20.74 -6.16
CA LEU A 229 -39.32 -20.24 -6.31
C LEU A 229 -38.67 -19.99 -4.94
N LYS A 230 -37.51 -20.64 -4.72
CA LYS A 230 -36.68 -20.56 -3.52
C LYS A 230 -35.38 -19.81 -3.78
N ILE A 231 -34.80 -19.98 -4.97
CA ILE A 231 -33.53 -19.35 -5.34
C ILE A 231 -33.74 -18.55 -6.63
N LEU A 232 -33.42 -17.26 -6.58
CA LEU A 232 -33.50 -16.37 -7.73
C LEU A 232 -32.23 -15.54 -7.87
N TRP A 233 -31.51 -15.73 -8.98
CA TRP A 233 -30.31 -14.97 -9.29
C TRP A 233 -30.56 -14.04 -10.47
N LEU A 234 -30.34 -12.75 -10.22
CA LEU A 234 -30.61 -11.61 -11.10
C LEU A 234 -29.39 -10.66 -11.15
N SER A 235 -28.19 -11.18 -10.93
CA SER A 235 -26.97 -10.37 -10.85
C SER A 235 -26.60 -9.81 -12.23
N GLY A 236 -26.28 -8.52 -12.33
CA GLY A 236 -25.88 -7.93 -13.61
C GLY A 236 -26.98 -7.94 -14.67
N ALA A 237 -28.26 -7.76 -14.28
CA ALA A 237 -29.42 -7.83 -15.16
C ALA A 237 -29.93 -6.45 -15.66
N GLU A 238 -29.19 -5.36 -15.35
CA GLU A 238 -29.54 -3.97 -15.65
C GLU A 238 -30.89 -3.52 -15.02
N LEU A 239 -31.25 -4.05 -13.84
CA LEU A 239 -32.51 -3.70 -13.17
C LEU A 239 -32.41 -2.33 -12.49
N GLY A 240 -33.36 -1.43 -12.78
CA GLY A 240 -33.50 -0.14 -12.08
C GLY A 240 -34.46 -0.18 -10.88
N THR A 241 -35.50 -1.00 -10.93
CA THR A 241 -36.49 -1.19 -9.85
C THR A 241 -37.00 -2.64 -9.82
N LEU A 242 -37.63 -3.03 -8.72
CA LEU A 242 -38.37 -4.30 -8.61
C LEU A 242 -39.88 -4.02 -8.63
N PRO A 243 -40.69 -4.82 -9.35
CA PRO A 243 -42.14 -4.64 -9.41
C PRO A 243 -42.82 -4.99 -8.08
N SER A 244 -44.05 -4.51 -7.88
CA SER A 244 -44.78 -4.71 -6.62
C SER A 244 -45.11 -6.18 -6.36
N GLY A 245 -45.45 -6.94 -7.42
CA GLY A 245 -45.69 -8.38 -7.35
C GLY A 245 -44.48 -9.20 -6.94
N PHE A 246 -43.26 -8.66 -7.01
CA PHE A 246 -42.04 -9.36 -6.56
C PHE A 246 -42.12 -9.75 -5.08
N CYS A 247 -42.77 -8.95 -4.25
CA CYS A 247 -42.89 -9.17 -2.81
C CYS A 247 -43.79 -10.37 -2.44
N GLU A 248 -44.51 -10.95 -3.40
CA GLU A 248 -45.39 -12.10 -3.18
C GLU A 248 -44.69 -13.46 -3.37
N LEU A 249 -43.39 -13.48 -3.67
CA LEU A 249 -42.57 -14.69 -3.77
C LEU A 249 -42.27 -15.28 -2.38
N ALA A 250 -43.31 -15.69 -1.65
CA ALA A 250 -43.25 -16.07 -0.24
C ALA A 250 -42.37 -17.32 0.06
N SER A 251 -42.00 -18.08 -0.96
CA SER A 251 -41.10 -19.25 -0.84
C SER A 251 -39.62 -18.90 -0.99
N LEU A 252 -39.27 -17.65 -1.32
CA LEU A 252 -37.91 -17.24 -1.64
C LEU A 252 -37.01 -17.30 -0.40
N GLU A 253 -35.88 -18.00 -0.53
CA GLU A 253 -34.88 -18.20 0.52
C GLU A 253 -33.55 -17.53 0.18
N SER A 254 -33.18 -17.47 -1.10
CA SER A 254 -31.93 -16.85 -1.57
C SER A 254 -32.18 -15.95 -2.78
N LEU A 255 -31.68 -14.71 -2.69
CA LEU A 255 -31.85 -13.69 -3.72
C LEU A 255 -30.55 -12.96 -4.01
N MET A 256 -30.10 -13.02 -5.27
CA MET A 256 -28.93 -12.28 -5.76
C MET A 256 -29.37 -11.15 -6.68
N LEU A 257 -29.08 -9.91 -6.29
CA LEU A 257 -29.41 -8.68 -7.01
C LEU A 257 -28.18 -7.77 -7.18
N ASP A 258 -26.97 -8.31 -7.04
CA ASP A 258 -25.75 -7.53 -7.15
C ASP A 258 -25.48 -7.05 -8.58
N ASN A 259 -24.71 -5.96 -8.70
CA ASN A 259 -24.35 -5.34 -9.98
C ASN A 259 -25.57 -4.90 -10.80
N ASN A 260 -26.57 -4.28 -10.16
CA ASN A 260 -27.73 -3.67 -10.82
C ASN A 260 -27.74 -2.14 -10.60
N GLY A 261 -28.81 -1.48 -11.03
CA GLY A 261 -29.02 -0.04 -10.86
C GLY A 261 -30.06 0.31 -9.79
N LEU A 262 -30.26 -0.56 -8.79
CA LEU A 262 -31.31 -0.38 -7.78
C LEU A 262 -30.95 0.77 -6.83
N GLN A 263 -31.93 1.65 -6.58
CA GLN A 263 -31.82 2.73 -5.60
C GLN A 263 -32.68 2.49 -4.35
N ALA A 264 -33.75 1.70 -4.48
CA ALA A 264 -34.69 1.39 -3.41
C ALA A 264 -35.30 -0.01 -3.60
N LEU A 265 -35.84 -0.56 -2.52
CA LEU A 265 -36.66 -1.77 -2.53
C LEU A 265 -38.15 -1.39 -2.38
N PRO A 266 -39.10 -2.18 -2.93
CA PRO A 266 -40.53 -1.96 -2.70
C PRO A 266 -40.90 -1.95 -1.21
N ALA A 267 -41.91 -1.16 -0.83
CA ALA A 267 -42.30 -1.02 0.58
C ALA A 267 -42.72 -2.35 1.23
N GLN A 268 -43.32 -3.25 0.45
CA GLN A 268 -43.78 -4.56 0.88
C GLN A 268 -42.69 -5.65 0.84
N PHE A 269 -41.41 -5.30 0.62
CA PHE A 269 -40.31 -6.29 0.53
C PHE A 269 -40.17 -7.16 1.80
N SER A 270 -40.64 -6.64 2.94
CA SER A 270 -40.76 -7.36 4.20
C SER A 270 -41.69 -8.59 4.14
N ARG A 271 -42.51 -8.79 3.09
CA ARG A 271 -43.34 -10.00 2.92
C ARG A 271 -42.52 -11.27 2.66
N LEU A 272 -41.27 -11.16 2.24
CA LEU A 272 -40.36 -12.28 1.94
C LEU A 272 -39.79 -12.92 3.23
N GLN A 273 -40.66 -13.38 4.13
CA GLN A 273 -40.30 -13.84 5.48
C GLN A 273 -39.45 -15.12 5.53
N ARG A 274 -39.32 -15.84 4.41
CA ARG A 274 -38.44 -17.01 4.28
C ARG A 274 -37.04 -16.68 3.78
N LEU A 275 -36.78 -15.42 3.42
CA LEU A 275 -35.51 -15.00 2.86
C LEU A 275 -34.41 -15.11 3.93
N LYS A 276 -33.38 -15.89 3.62
CA LYS A 276 -32.19 -16.10 4.46
C LYS A 276 -30.98 -15.37 3.91
N MET A 277 -30.82 -15.32 2.59
CA MET A 277 -29.66 -14.72 1.92
C MET A 277 -30.10 -13.66 0.92
N LEU A 278 -29.54 -12.45 1.06
CA LEU A 278 -29.80 -11.33 0.18
C LEU A 278 -28.51 -10.60 -0.19
N ASN A 279 -28.24 -10.50 -1.49
CA ASN A 279 -27.14 -9.73 -2.01
C ASN A 279 -27.62 -8.52 -2.83
N LEU A 280 -27.30 -7.32 -2.35
CA LEU A 280 -27.59 -6.02 -2.95
C LEU A 280 -26.31 -5.23 -3.25
N SER A 281 -25.16 -5.91 -3.31
CA SER A 281 -23.87 -5.27 -3.54
C SER A 281 -23.77 -4.62 -4.92
N SER A 282 -22.94 -3.59 -5.08
CA SER A 282 -22.76 -2.88 -6.36
C SER A 282 -24.07 -2.36 -6.95
N ASN A 283 -24.84 -1.61 -6.15
CA ASN A 283 -26.05 -0.92 -6.57
C ASN A 283 -25.90 0.59 -6.29
N LEU A 284 -27.00 1.34 -6.26
CA LEU A 284 -27.03 2.80 -6.09
C LEU A 284 -27.75 3.23 -4.81
N PHE A 285 -27.76 2.39 -3.76
CA PHE A 285 -28.41 2.74 -2.49
C PHE A 285 -27.64 3.85 -1.76
N GLU A 286 -28.29 5.00 -1.53
CA GLU A 286 -27.76 6.12 -0.73
C GLU A 286 -28.07 5.97 0.77
N GLU A 287 -29.19 5.32 1.08
CA GLU A 287 -29.65 5.03 2.43
C GLU A 287 -29.85 3.52 2.63
N PHE A 288 -29.76 3.07 3.89
CA PHE A 288 -30.00 1.68 4.21
C PHE A 288 -31.48 1.35 3.93
N PRO A 289 -31.78 0.30 3.15
CA PRO A 289 -33.16 -0.01 2.76
C PRO A 289 -33.99 -0.48 3.97
N ALA A 290 -34.80 0.43 4.52
CA ALA A 290 -35.61 0.20 5.72
C ALA A 290 -36.59 -0.99 5.59
N ALA A 291 -37.02 -1.31 4.36
CA ALA A 291 -37.88 -2.46 4.07
C ALA A 291 -37.25 -3.83 4.44
N LEU A 292 -35.92 -3.89 4.64
CA LEU A 292 -35.24 -5.11 5.10
C LEU A 292 -35.38 -5.36 6.60
N LEU A 293 -35.51 -4.31 7.40
CA LEU A 293 -35.43 -4.38 8.86
C LEU A 293 -36.47 -5.34 9.51
N PRO A 294 -37.68 -5.52 8.96
CA PRO A 294 -38.65 -6.51 9.48
C PRO A 294 -38.35 -7.98 9.11
N LEU A 295 -37.30 -8.27 8.33
CA LEU A 295 -36.96 -9.64 7.90
C LEU A 295 -36.12 -10.36 8.98
N ALA A 296 -36.74 -10.70 10.11
CA ALA A 296 -36.06 -11.33 11.25
C ALA A 296 -35.44 -12.72 10.94
N GLY A 297 -35.83 -13.33 9.81
CA GLY A 297 -35.28 -14.60 9.30
C GLY A 297 -33.97 -14.48 8.53
N LEU A 298 -33.51 -13.26 8.21
CA LEU A 298 -32.35 -13.05 7.35
C LEU A 298 -31.04 -13.41 8.07
N GLU A 299 -30.21 -14.22 7.42
CA GLU A 299 -28.94 -14.76 7.93
C GLU A 299 -27.75 -14.08 7.23
N GLU A 300 -27.85 -13.76 5.94
CA GLU A 300 -26.76 -13.17 5.16
C GLU A 300 -27.23 -11.94 4.37
N LEU A 301 -26.59 -10.80 4.64
CA LEU A 301 -26.88 -9.52 3.99
C LEU A 301 -25.60 -8.89 3.43
N TYR A 302 -25.59 -8.69 2.11
CA TYR A 302 -24.50 -8.04 1.39
C TYR A 302 -24.96 -6.71 0.80
N LEU A 303 -24.31 -5.63 1.18
CA LEU A 303 -24.60 -4.24 0.76
C LEU A 303 -23.31 -3.51 0.35
N SER A 304 -22.26 -4.25 0.01
CA SER A 304 -20.96 -3.71 -0.39
C SER A 304 -21.06 -2.84 -1.64
N ARG A 305 -20.19 -1.83 -1.78
CA ARG A 305 -20.11 -0.97 -2.98
C ARG A 305 -21.42 -0.25 -3.30
N ASN A 306 -22.02 0.37 -2.30
CA ASN A 306 -23.15 1.29 -2.45
C ASN A 306 -22.72 2.71 -2.02
N GLN A 307 -23.68 3.60 -1.76
CA GLN A 307 -23.43 4.98 -1.33
C GLN A 307 -23.94 5.25 0.09
N LEU A 308 -24.09 4.21 0.91
CA LEU A 308 -24.67 4.28 2.26
C LEU A 308 -23.89 5.23 3.17
N THR A 309 -24.58 6.15 3.83
CA THR A 309 -23.97 7.11 4.77
C THR A 309 -24.08 6.72 6.24
N SER A 310 -25.06 5.87 6.58
CA SER A 310 -25.32 5.40 7.94
C SER A 310 -26.00 4.02 7.94
N VAL A 311 -25.98 3.35 9.08
CA VAL A 311 -26.77 2.13 9.36
C VAL A 311 -27.82 2.50 10.42
N PRO A 312 -29.10 2.16 10.22
CA PRO A 312 -30.18 2.55 11.13
C PRO A 312 -30.13 1.74 12.43
N SER A 313 -30.58 2.33 13.55
CA SER A 313 -30.63 1.65 14.85
C SER A 313 -31.54 0.42 14.86
N LEU A 314 -32.56 0.38 14.00
CA LEU A 314 -33.45 -0.76 13.85
C LEU A 314 -32.77 -2.01 13.23
N ILE A 315 -31.48 -1.95 12.88
CA ILE A 315 -30.71 -3.10 12.37
C ILE A 315 -30.74 -4.31 13.32
N SER A 316 -30.90 -4.08 14.63
CA SER A 316 -31.00 -5.16 15.61
C SER A 316 -32.24 -6.05 15.44
N GLY A 317 -33.25 -5.60 14.66
CA GLY A 317 -34.37 -6.44 14.22
C GLY A 317 -33.94 -7.66 13.40
N LEU A 318 -32.77 -7.63 12.77
CA LEU A 318 -32.17 -8.75 12.04
C LEU A 318 -31.42 -9.71 12.99
N GLY A 319 -32.06 -10.15 14.07
CA GLY A 319 -31.40 -10.90 15.16
C GLY A 319 -30.82 -12.27 14.78
N ARG A 320 -31.09 -12.78 13.57
CA ARG A 320 -30.51 -14.03 13.03
C ARG A 320 -29.33 -13.81 12.08
N LEU A 321 -28.92 -12.56 11.87
CA LEU A 321 -27.85 -12.23 10.93
C LEU A 321 -26.51 -12.83 11.38
N LEU A 322 -25.92 -13.64 10.50
CA LEU A 322 -24.59 -14.24 10.62
C LEU A 322 -23.57 -13.46 9.79
N THR A 323 -23.97 -12.93 8.63
CA THR A 323 -23.07 -12.24 7.70
C THR A 323 -23.60 -10.85 7.36
N LEU A 324 -22.80 -9.82 7.61
CA LEU A 324 -23.08 -8.43 7.23
C LEU A 324 -21.89 -7.79 6.52
N TRP A 325 -22.03 -7.55 5.21
CA TRP A 325 -21.00 -6.88 4.42
C TRP A 325 -21.48 -5.49 3.98
N LEU A 326 -20.70 -4.48 4.33
CA LEU A 326 -20.96 -3.06 4.13
C LEU A 326 -19.72 -2.32 3.58
N ASP A 327 -18.72 -3.04 3.05
CA ASP A 327 -17.49 -2.42 2.55
C ASP A 327 -17.71 -1.51 1.35
N ASN A 328 -16.80 -0.54 1.19
CA ASN A 328 -16.80 0.42 0.09
C ASN A 328 -18.11 1.23 0.03
N ASN A 329 -18.50 1.81 1.16
CA ASN A 329 -19.64 2.73 1.30
C ASN A 329 -19.14 4.08 1.83
N ARG A 330 -20.04 4.95 2.31
CA ARG A 330 -19.72 6.26 2.92
C ARG A 330 -20.15 6.32 4.39
N ILE A 331 -20.18 5.18 5.09
CA ILE A 331 -20.72 5.07 6.44
C ILE A 331 -19.81 5.82 7.42
N ARG A 332 -20.38 6.78 8.16
CA ARG A 332 -19.63 7.61 9.13
C ARG A 332 -19.66 7.08 10.55
N TYR A 333 -20.75 6.42 10.93
CA TYR A 333 -20.96 5.87 12.26
C TYR A 333 -21.78 4.58 12.17
N LEU A 334 -21.56 3.69 13.13
CA LEU A 334 -22.41 2.53 13.36
C LEU A 334 -23.36 2.85 14.52
N PRO A 335 -24.61 2.40 14.48
CA PRO A 335 -25.55 2.58 15.59
C PRO A 335 -25.16 1.68 16.77
N ASP A 336 -25.47 2.11 17.99
CA ASP A 336 -25.14 1.33 19.20
C ASP A 336 -25.81 -0.06 19.18
N SER A 337 -27.01 -0.16 18.63
CA SER A 337 -27.76 -1.42 18.50
C SER A 337 -27.10 -2.46 17.60
N ILE A 338 -26.06 -2.11 16.81
CA ILE A 338 -25.35 -3.11 16.01
C ILE A 338 -24.71 -4.20 16.89
N VAL A 339 -24.37 -3.87 18.14
CA VAL A 339 -23.76 -4.81 19.09
C VAL A 339 -24.75 -5.86 19.59
N GLU A 340 -26.05 -5.64 19.41
CA GLU A 340 -27.13 -6.58 19.74
C GLU A 340 -27.16 -7.78 18.78
N LEU A 341 -26.49 -7.70 17.62
CA LEU A 341 -26.33 -8.79 16.65
C LEU A 341 -25.30 -9.83 17.14
N THR A 342 -25.52 -10.39 18.31
CA THR A 342 -24.59 -11.32 18.99
C THR A 342 -24.34 -12.62 18.24
N GLY A 343 -25.20 -12.96 17.26
CA GLY A 343 -25.03 -14.10 16.36
C GLY A 343 -24.04 -13.88 15.21
N LEU A 344 -23.61 -12.64 14.96
CA LEU A 344 -22.83 -12.28 13.78
C LEU A 344 -21.45 -12.98 13.76
N GLU A 345 -21.13 -13.61 12.63
CA GLU A 345 -19.89 -14.35 12.38
C GLU A 345 -18.97 -13.61 11.39
N GLU A 346 -19.56 -12.84 10.47
CA GLU A 346 -18.84 -12.03 9.50
C GLU A 346 -19.32 -10.58 9.51
N LEU A 347 -18.38 -9.64 9.71
CA LEU A 347 -18.62 -8.20 9.64
C LEU A 347 -17.54 -7.51 8.82
N VAL A 348 -17.93 -6.99 7.65
CA VAL A 348 -17.04 -6.32 6.71
C VAL A 348 -17.45 -4.86 6.56
N LEU A 349 -16.56 -3.96 6.97
CA LEU A 349 -16.74 -2.50 7.03
C LEU A 349 -15.61 -1.73 6.31
N GLN A 350 -14.74 -2.43 5.57
CA GLN A 350 -13.57 -1.82 4.92
C GLN A 350 -13.96 -0.69 3.95
N GLY A 351 -13.19 0.39 3.88
CA GLY A 351 -13.41 1.46 2.90
C GLY A 351 -14.66 2.29 3.21
N ASN A 352 -14.79 2.72 4.46
CA ASN A 352 -15.86 3.59 4.95
C ASN A 352 -15.25 4.83 5.65
N GLN A 353 -16.07 5.63 6.33
CA GLN A 353 -15.68 6.85 7.04
C GLN A 353 -15.86 6.70 8.56
N ILE A 354 -15.75 5.47 9.09
CA ILE A 354 -16.02 5.16 10.50
C ILE A 354 -14.86 5.66 11.37
N ALA A 355 -15.15 6.62 12.24
CA ALA A 355 -14.18 7.15 13.19
C ALA A 355 -14.26 6.51 14.57
N VAL A 356 -15.47 6.15 15.00
CA VAL A 356 -15.73 5.61 16.34
C VAL A 356 -16.58 4.36 16.23
N LEU A 357 -16.19 3.30 16.95
CA LEU A 357 -17.03 2.12 17.13
C LEU A 357 -17.91 2.28 18.39
N PRO A 358 -19.16 1.81 18.35
CA PRO A 358 -20.06 1.79 19.50
C PRO A 358 -19.47 1.19 20.76
N ASP A 359 -19.96 1.63 21.92
CA ASP A 359 -19.60 1.01 23.20
C ASP A 359 -20.04 -0.46 23.25
N ASN A 360 -19.34 -1.26 24.06
CA ASN A 360 -19.58 -2.69 24.17
C ASN A 360 -19.47 -3.48 22.85
N PHE A 361 -18.70 -2.98 21.88
CA PHE A 361 -18.47 -3.66 20.59
C PHE A 361 -17.93 -5.09 20.76
N GLY A 362 -17.31 -5.37 21.90
CA GLY A 362 -16.91 -6.71 22.34
C GLY A 362 -18.02 -7.77 22.41
N GLN A 363 -19.30 -7.37 22.45
CA GLN A 363 -20.44 -8.29 22.42
C GLN A 363 -20.53 -9.09 21.11
N LEU A 364 -19.94 -8.58 20.03
CA LEU A 364 -19.81 -9.27 18.74
C LEU A 364 -18.69 -10.32 18.75
N SER A 365 -18.58 -11.09 19.84
CA SER A 365 -17.47 -12.02 20.07
C SER A 365 -17.43 -13.23 19.12
N ARG A 366 -18.53 -13.49 18.40
CA ARG A 366 -18.63 -14.58 17.41
C ARG A 366 -18.06 -14.21 16.04
N VAL A 367 -17.78 -12.93 15.79
CA VAL A 367 -17.26 -12.47 14.50
C VAL A 367 -15.84 -13.00 14.30
N GLY A 368 -15.72 -14.02 13.44
CA GLY A 368 -14.45 -14.59 13.01
C GLY A 368 -13.87 -13.87 11.80
N LEU A 369 -14.73 -13.38 10.89
CA LEU A 369 -14.32 -12.59 9.74
C LEU A 369 -14.58 -11.11 10.00
N TRP A 370 -13.51 -10.39 10.35
CA TRP A 370 -13.55 -8.96 10.64
C TRP A 370 -12.66 -8.19 9.65
N LYS A 371 -13.24 -7.20 8.97
CA LYS A 371 -12.50 -6.32 8.04
C LYS A 371 -12.93 -4.87 8.22
N ILE A 372 -12.05 -4.01 8.73
CA ILE A 372 -12.32 -2.58 8.95
C ILE A 372 -11.24 -1.64 8.38
N LYS A 373 -10.38 -2.16 7.51
CA LYS A 373 -9.33 -1.34 6.88
C LYS A 373 -9.91 -0.11 6.18
N ASP A 374 -9.06 0.89 5.93
CA ASP A 374 -9.45 2.08 5.16
C ASP A 374 -10.65 2.81 5.81
N ASN A 375 -10.56 3.05 7.12
CA ASN A 375 -11.47 3.86 7.92
C ASN A 375 -10.64 4.82 8.81
N PRO A 376 -11.09 6.07 9.05
CA PRO A 376 -10.41 7.04 9.90
C PRO A 376 -10.59 6.76 11.40
N LEU A 377 -10.26 5.54 11.84
CA LEU A 377 -10.53 5.03 13.19
C LEU A 377 -9.75 5.80 14.27
N ILE A 378 -10.50 6.44 15.17
CA ILE A 378 -10.01 7.18 16.34
C ILE A 378 -10.17 6.32 17.60
N GLN A 379 -11.36 5.74 17.78
CA GLN A 379 -11.72 5.03 19.00
C GLN A 379 -12.60 3.81 18.69
N PRO A 380 -12.08 2.58 18.87
CA PRO A 380 -10.69 2.23 19.15
C PRO A 380 -9.73 2.61 18.01
N PRO A 381 -8.44 2.79 18.31
CA PRO A 381 -7.42 3.06 17.30
C PRO A 381 -7.36 1.97 16.24
N TYR A 382 -6.89 2.34 15.06
CA TYR A 382 -6.74 1.44 13.93
C TYR A 382 -6.00 0.15 14.31
N GLU A 383 -4.91 0.21 15.09
CA GLU A 383 -4.13 -0.98 15.45
C GLU A 383 -4.87 -1.92 16.39
N VAL A 384 -5.74 -1.39 17.27
CA VAL A 384 -6.60 -2.20 18.15
C VAL A 384 -7.66 -2.88 17.31
N CYS A 385 -8.30 -2.13 16.43
CA CYS A 385 -9.32 -2.63 15.53
C CYS A 385 -8.78 -3.75 14.62
N MET A 386 -7.55 -3.62 14.11
CA MET A 386 -6.94 -4.62 13.23
C MET A 386 -6.65 -5.97 13.89
N LYS A 387 -6.62 -6.06 15.22
CA LYS A 387 -6.43 -7.32 15.97
C LYS A 387 -7.73 -8.08 16.23
N GLY A 388 -8.87 -7.43 15.98
CA GLY A 388 -10.19 -8.01 16.11
C GLY A 388 -10.95 -7.62 17.38
N ILE A 389 -12.20 -8.07 17.44
CA ILE A 389 -13.19 -7.66 18.44
C ILE A 389 -12.81 -7.96 19.90
N PRO A 390 -12.12 -9.07 20.25
CA PRO A 390 -11.66 -9.29 21.63
C PRO A 390 -10.72 -8.19 22.14
N TYR A 391 -9.86 -7.64 21.27
CA TYR A 391 -8.94 -6.57 21.64
C TYR A 391 -9.65 -5.21 21.75
N ILE A 392 -10.65 -4.97 20.90
CA ILE A 392 -11.56 -3.84 21.01
C ILE A 392 -12.27 -3.87 22.38
N ALA A 393 -12.79 -5.04 22.78
CA ALA A 393 -13.46 -5.23 24.06
C ALA A 393 -12.54 -4.90 25.25
N ALA A 394 -11.32 -5.42 25.24
CA ALA A 394 -10.33 -5.15 26.27
C ALA A 394 -9.97 -3.66 26.36
N TYR A 395 -9.82 -3.01 25.20
CA TYR A 395 -9.55 -1.57 25.11
C TYR A 395 -10.70 -0.74 25.68
N GLN A 396 -11.96 -1.01 25.29
CA GLN A 396 -13.14 -0.31 25.80
C GLN A 396 -13.33 -0.53 27.30
N LYS A 397 -13.06 -1.74 27.81
CA LYS A 397 -13.10 -2.02 29.24
C LYS A 397 -12.07 -1.20 30.03
N GLU A 398 -10.87 -0.99 29.50
CA GLU A 398 -9.87 -0.16 30.15
C GLU A 398 -10.23 1.33 30.10
N LEU A 399 -10.79 1.79 28.98
CA LEU A 399 -11.30 3.17 28.86
C LEU A 399 -12.37 3.51 29.90
N ALA A 400 -13.28 2.58 30.19
CA ALA A 400 -14.32 2.78 31.21
C ALA A 400 -13.77 3.08 32.62
N HIS A 401 -12.52 2.69 32.90
CA HIS A 401 -11.85 2.92 34.18
C HIS A 401 -10.77 4.02 34.09
N SER A 402 -10.60 4.64 32.92
CA SER A 402 -9.57 5.66 32.67
C SER A 402 -10.17 7.05 32.77
N GLN A 403 -9.46 7.98 33.41
CA GLN A 403 -9.81 9.40 33.38
C GLN A 403 -9.40 10.02 32.03
N PRO A 404 -10.07 11.10 31.55
CA PRO A 404 -9.62 11.86 30.39
C PRO A 404 -8.13 12.20 30.52
N ALA A 405 -7.38 12.08 29.42
CA ALA A 405 -5.94 12.32 29.41
C ALA A 405 -5.65 13.69 30.05
N VAL A 406 -4.84 13.70 31.10
CA VAL A 406 -4.71 14.85 32.02
C VAL A 406 -4.19 16.10 31.29
N GLN A 407 -3.48 15.99 30.16
CA GLN A 407 -3.15 17.11 29.26
C GLN A 407 -2.95 16.63 27.80
N PRO A 408 -3.79 17.05 26.83
CA PRO A 408 -3.59 16.74 25.41
C PRO A 408 -2.28 17.37 24.89
N ARG A 409 -1.59 16.65 23.98
CA ARG A 409 -0.29 17.08 23.44
C ARG A 409 -0.27 17.04 21.92
N LEU A 410 0.27 18.10 21.33
CA LEU A 410 0.46 18.21 19.89
C LEU A 410 1.91 18.54 19.55
N LYS A 411 2.47 17.83 18.57
CA LYS A 411 3.80 18.12 18.05
C LYS A 411 3.72 19.28 17.05
N LEU A 412 4.53 20.32 17.25
CA LEU A 412 4.63 21.48 16.37
C LEU A 412 6.04 21.55 15.78
N LEU A 413 6.17 21.55 14.45
CA LEU A 413 7.47 21.65 13.77
C LEU A 413 7.62 23.00 13.07
N LEU A 414 8.61 23.78 13.49
CA LEU A 414 9.03 25.01 12.82
C LEU A 414 10.06 24.67 11.74
N MET A 415 9.75 25.04 10.50
CA MET A 415 10.61 24.78 9.35
C MET A 415 10.71 26.03 8.47
N GLY A 416 11.79 26.15 7.70
CA GLY A 416 12.06 27.31 6.86
C GLY A 416 13.54 27.67 6.80
N HIS A 417 13.92 28.58 5.90
CA HIS A 417 15.32 28.93 5.63
C HIS A 417 16.05 29.48 6.88
N LYS A 418 17.39 29.42 6.92
CA LYS A 418 18.23 29.83 8.06
C LYS A 418 17.85 31.20 8.66
N ALA A 419 17.59 32.20 7.82
CA ALA A 419 17.23 33.58 8.21
C ALA A 419 15.71 33.85 8.24
N ALA A 420 14.87 32.81 8.27
CA ALA A 420 13.42 32.97 8.31
C ALA A 420 12.88 33.52 9.64
N GLY A 421 13.69 33.59 10.70
CA GLY A 421 13.25 34.07 12.03
C GLY A 421 12.62 33.00 12.93
N LYS A 422 12.85 31.70 12.64
CA LYS A 422 12.29 30.56 13.39
C LYS A 422 12.59 30.60 14.88
N THR A 423 13.87 30.73 15.25
CA THR A 423 14.32 30.70 16.64
C THR A 423 13.77 31.89 17.45
N LEU A 424 13.71 33.08 16.83
CA LEU A 424 13.07 34.25 17.45
C LEU A 424 11.55 34.03 17.62
N LEU A 425 10.88 33.52 16.59
CA LEU A 425 9.44 33.22 16.65
C LEU A 425 9.14 32.20 17.75
N ARG A 426 9.92 31.11 17.86
CA ARG A 426 9.81 30.12 18.94
C ARG A 426 9.91 30.80 20.30
N HIS A 427 10.93 31.62 20.51
CA HIS A 427 11.15 32.33 21.78
C HIS A 427 9.95 33.22 22.13
N CYS A 428 9.46 34.01 21.17
CA CYS A 428 8.28 34.86 21.36
C CYS A 428 6.98 34.08 21.59
N LEU A 429 6.83 32.89 21.01
CA LEU A 429 5.66 32.03 21.23
C LEU A 429 5.69 31.35 22.60
N THR A 430 6.86 30.88 23.03
CA THR A 430 7.03 30.03 24.22
C THR A 430 7.16 30.79 25.54
N GLU A 431 7.62 32.04 25.51
CA GLU A 431 7.70 32.86 26.73
C GLU A 431 6.37 33.55 27.04
N GLU A 432 5.87 33.33 28.25
CA GLU A 432 4.71 34.05 28.80
C GLU A 432 5.14 35.45 29.25
N ARG A 433 4.38 36.48 28.84
CA ARG A 433 4.52 37.83 29.41
C ARG A 433 3.94 37.79 30.82
N VAL A 434 4.80 37.90 31.83
CA VAL A 434 4.34 38.22 33.19
C VAL A 434 3.98 39.70 33.19
N GLU A 435 2.69 40.02 33.16
CA GLU A 435 2.22 41.37 33.48
C GLU A 435 2.36 41.57 35.00
N GLU A 436 3.48 42.16 35.43
CA GLU A 436 3.62 42.62 36.81
C GLU A 436 2.59 43.71 37.08
N HIS A 437 1.54 43.35 37.81
CA HIS A 437 0.65 44.32 38.45
C HIS A 437 1.45 45.03 39.55
N GLN A 438 1.75 46.31 39.30
CA GLN A 438 2.00 47.39 40.26
C GLN A 438 2.94 47.07 41.44
N GLY A 439 4.20 47.55 41.37
CA GLY A 439 5.04 47.57 42.57
C GLY A 439 6.50 47.96 42.40
N GLY A 440 6.82 49.06 41.71
CA GLY A 440 8.04 49.85 41.93
C GLY A 440 9.39 49.25 41.51
N GLY A 441 9.91 49.70 40.37
CA GLY A 441 11.33 49.57 39.99
C GLY A 441 11.50 49.31 38.50
N ASP A 442 11.62 50.37 37.70
CA ASP A 442 11.79 50.33 36.25
C ASP A 442 12.95 49.42 35.79
N LYS A 443 12.61 48.19 35.42
CA LYS A 443 13.31 47.42 34.39
C LYS A 443 12.27 46.83 33.46
N GLU A 444 11.76 47.65 32.54
CA GLU A 444 11.11 47.14 31.33
C GLU A 444 12.05 46.12 30.68
N LYS A 445 11.69 44.83 30.70
CA LYS A 445 12.32 43.84 29.83
C LYS A 445 11.96 44.23 28.41
N SER A 446 12.88 44.90 27.70
CA SER A 446 12.71 45.19 26.28
C SER A 446 12.55 43.88 25.51
N TYR A 447 11.37 43.71 24.91
CA TYR A 447 11.09 42.64 23.97
C TYR A 447 11.09 43.22 22.55
N PRO A 448 11.74 42.58 21.57
CA PRO A 448 12.52 41.33 21.66
C PRO A 448 13.85 41.50 22.43
N PRO A 449 14.49 40.41 22.90
CA PRO A 449 15.77 40.46 23.60
C PRO A 449 16.81 41.31 22.85
N SER A 450 17.65 42.05 23.59
CA SER A 450 18.63 43.01 23.03
C SER A 450 19.65 42.38 22.08
N ALA A 451 19.81 41.05 22.12
CA ALA A 451 20.50 40.26 21.11
C ALA A 451 19.60 39.10 20.63
N PRO A 452 19.51 38.84 19.32
CA PRO A 452 18.73 37.71 18.81
C PRO A 452 19.32 36.39 19.31
N PRO A 453 18.48 35.42 19.74
CA PRO A 453 18.97 34.12 20.19
C PRO A 453 19.71 33.40 19.06
N VAL A 454 20.92 32.92 19.35
CA VAL A 454 21.76 32.18 18.39
C VAL A 454 21.25 30.73 18.32
N SER A 455 20.82 30.29 17.14
CA SER A 455 20.40 28.90 16.89
C SER A 455 21.57 27.93 17.08
N LYS A 456 21.36 26.86 17.86
CA LYS A 456 22.34 25.79 18.08
C LYS A 456 22.17 24.58 17.14
N GLY A 457 21.33 24.71 16.11
CA GLY A 457 20.92 23.59 15.25
C GLY A 457 19.45 23.25 15.48
N ILE A 458 19.17 21.95 15.67
CA ILE A 458 17.82 21.47 16.01
C ILE A 458 17.59 21.64 17.52
N GLU A 459 16.42 22.12 17.93
CA GLU A 459 16.06 22.31 19.33
C GLU A 459 14.64 21.81 19.61
N VAL A 460 14.38 21.31 20.83
CA VAL A 460 13.06 20.87 21.28
C VAL A 460 12.69 21.59 22.56
N THR A 461 11.49 22.17 22.59
CA THR A 461 10.95 22.89 23.75
C THR A 461 9.50 22.51 24.00
N SER A 462 9.07 22.53 25.27
CA SER A 462 7.68 22.31 25.64
C SER A 462 7.00 23.66 25.86
N TRP A 463 5.86 23.88 25.22
CA TRP A 463 5.08 25.11 25.33
C TRP A 463 3.65 24.78 25.79
N THR A 464 3.22 25.32 26.92
CA THR A 464 1.82 25.25 27.36
C THR A 464 1.09 26.45 26.76
N ALA A 465 0.28 26.23 25.73
CA ALA A 465 -0.35 27.33 24.99
C ALA A 465 -1.56 27.93 25.72
N ASP A 466 -2.24 27.11 26.54
CA ASP A 466 -3.37 27.54 27.36
C ASP A 466 -3.39 26.71 28.66
N ALA A 467 -3.08 27.36 29.78
CA ALA A 467 -3.09 26.72 31.09
C ALA A 467 -4.49 26.31 31.56
N SER A 468 -5.55 26.98 31.09
CA SER A 468 -6.94 26.68 31.44
C SER A 468 -7.48 25.47 30.67
N ARG A 469 -7.00 25.26 29.44
CA ARG A 469 -7.42 24.16 28.55
C ARG A 469 -6.44 22.98 28.53
N GLY A 470 -5.27 23.13 29.14
CA GLY A 470 -4.30 22.06 29.34
C GLY A 470 -3.62 21.55 28.07
N LEU A 471 -3.70 22.26 26.93
CA LEU A 471 -3.05 21.87 25.68
C LEU A 471 -1.56 22.24 25.70
N ARG A 472 -0.72 21.24 25.45
CA ARG A 472 0.73 21.38 25.39
C ARG A 472 1.27 21.10 23.99
N PHE A 473 2.05 22.03 23.46
CA PHE A 473 2.83 21.83 22.24
C PHE A 473 4.24 21.33 22.57
N ILE A 474 4.70 20.31 21.84
CA ILE A 474 6.13 19.96 21.80
C ILE A 474 6.70 20.57 20.53
N VAL A 475 7.42 21.68 20.69
CA VAL A 475 7.90 22.53 19.60
C VAL A 475 9.30 22.12 19.19
N TYR A 476 9.45 21.65 17.95
CA TYR A 476 10.71 21.35 17.30
C TYR A 476 11.12 22.54 16.41
N ASP A 477 12.22 23.21 16.73
CA ASP A 477 12.87 24.18 15.84
C ASP A 477 13.88 23.43 14.97
N LEU A 478 13.53 23.17 13.71
CA LEU A 478 14.45 22.52 12.80
C LEU A 478 15.42 23.54 12.22
N ALA A 479 16.71 23.21 12.21
CA ALA A 479 17.74 24.04 11.61
C ALA A 479 17.40 24.32 10.13
N GLY A 480 17.45 25.59 9.72
CA GLY A 480 17.19 26.00 8.33
C GLY A 480 18.41 25.98 7.42
N ASP A 481 19.48 25.30 7.85
CA ASP A 481 20.74 25.15 7.12
C ASP A 481 20.73 23.82 6.36
N GLU A 482 21.24 23.82 5.12
CA GLU A 482 21.28 22.64 4.25
C GLU A 482 22.05 21.47 4.88
N SER A 483 22.99 21.74 5.79
CA SER A 483 23.75 20.69 6.47
C SER A 483 22.88 19.74 7.30
N TYR A 484 21.71 20.20 7.76
CA TYR A 484 20.81 19.42 8.61
C TYR A 484 19.76 18.63 7.81
N GLU A 485 19.65 18.84 6.51
CA GLU A 485 18.59 18.23 5.70
C GLU A 485 18.62 16.69 5.69
N VAL A 486 19.79 16.09 5.90
CA VAL A 486 19.96 14.62 6.00
C VAL A 486 19.25 14.04 7.23
N ILE A 487 19.14 14.81 8.31
CA ILE A 487 18.58 14.35 9.60
C ILE A 487 17.17 14.88 9.88
N GLN A 488 16.72 15.93 9.20
CA GLN A 488 15.35 16.44 9.34
C GLN A 488 14.25 15.37 9.18
N PRO A 489 14.34 14.41 8.23
CA PRO A 489 13.31 13.38 8.04
C PRO A 489 13.02 12.50 9.26
N PHE A 490 13.97 12.38 10.20
CA PHE A 490 13.78 11.61 11.46
C PHE A 490 12.82 12.30 12.43
N PHE A 491 12.63 13.61 12.30
CA PHE A 491 11.77 14.40 13.19
C PHE A 491 10.37 14.60 12.61
N LEU A 492 10.17 14.36 11.32
CA LEU A 492 8.85 14.47 10.67
C LEU A 492 8.00 13.24 11.02
N SER A 493 6.79 13.45 11.51
CA SER A 493 5.87 12.39 11.91
C SER A 493 4.43 12.72 11.52
N PRO A 494 3.59 11.70 11.25
CA PRO A 494 2.15 11.88 11.10
C PRO A 494 1.52 12.55 12.32
N GLY A 495 0.38 13.22 12.14
CA GLY A 495 -0.36 13.86 13.23
C GLY A 495 0.28 15.12 13.82
N ALA A 496 1.41 15.58 13.27
CA ALA A 496 2.04 16.83 13.69
C ALA A 496 1.52 18.05 12.92
N LEU A 497 1.57 19.22 13.56
CA LEU A 497 1.32 20.51 12.91
C LEU A 497 2.64 21.08 12.39
N TYR A 498 2.72 21.32 11.09
CA TYR A 498 3.89 21.91 10.44
C TYR A 498 3.70 23.41 10.27
N MET A 499 4.66 24.20 10.74
CA MET A 499 4.67 25.65 10.57
C MET A 499 5.85 26.04 9.67
N LEU A 500 5.53 26.42 8.43
CA LEU A 500 6.50 26.99 7.52
C LEU A 500 6.67 28.48 7.81
N VAL A 501 7.87 28.86 8.20
CA VAL A 501 8.25 30.24 8.50
C VAL A 501 8.94 30.85 7.28
N VAL A 502 8.40 31.97 6.79
CA VAL A 502 8.89 32.69 5.61
C VAL A 502 9.25 34.12 6.00
N ASN A 503 10.43 34.59 5.64
CA ASN A 503 10.80 36.00 5.85
C ASN A 503 10.16 36.85 4.75
N LEU A 504 9.09 37.58 5.07
CA LEU A 504 8.36 38.40 4.10
C LEU A 504 9.17 39.57 3.56
N ALA A 505 10.08 40.14 4.37
CA ALA A 505 10.92 41.25 3.94
C ALA A 505 11.84 40.87 2.77
N THR A 506 12.27 39.61 2.71
CA THR A 506 13.17 39.07 1.66
C THR A 506 12.48 38.17 0.63
N TYR A 507 11.17 37.98 0.77
CA TYR A 507 10.38 37.17 -0.14
C TYR A 507 10.09 37.94 -1.43
N GLU A 508 10.30 37.24 -2.55
CA GLU A 508 9.96 37.70 -3.89
C GLU A 508 9.29 36.53 -4.63
N PRO A 509 8.29 36.77 -5.51
CA PRO A 509 7.58 35.70 -6.20
C PRO A 509 8.48 34.66 -6.92
N PRO A 510 9.60 35.03 -7.57
CA PRO A 510 10.51 34.04 -8.19
C PRO A 510 11.19 33.09 -7.19
N ARG A 511 11.25 33.45 -5.90
CA ARG A 511 11.83 32.61 -4.84
C ARG A 511 10.82 31.62 -4.26
N PHE A 512 9.56 31.63 -4.70
CA PHE A 512 8.55 30.69 -4.24
C PHE A 512 9.00 29.22 -4.30
N PRO A 513 9.58 28.70 -5.40
CA PRO A 513 9.96 27.29 -5.49
C PRO A 513 11.01 26.88 -4.45
N THR A 514 11.96 27.77 -4.12
CA THR A 514 13.03 27.47 -3.16
C THR A 514 12.59 27.67 -1.71
N THR A 515 11.74 28.68 -1.44
CA THR A 515 11.33 29.05 -0.08
C THR A 515 10.11 28.28 0.43
N VAL A 516 9.13 28.02 -0.42
CA VAL A 516 7.83 27.40 -0.05
C VAL A 516 7.60 26.11 -0.83
N GLY A 517 7.73 26.13 -2.15
CA GLY A 517 7.37 25.00 -3.01
C GLY A 517 8.14 23.72 -2.67
N SER A 518 9.48 23.80 -2.57
CA SER A 518 10.36 22.69 -2.21
C SER A 518 10.05 22.13 -0.82
N PHE A 519 9.65 23.00 0.11
CA PHE A 519 9.27 22.59 1.46
C PHE A 519 8.00 21.73 1.43
N LEU A 520 6.97 22.18 0.72
CA LEU A 520 5.71 21.45 0.61
C LEU A 520 5.94 20.07 -0.04
N HIS A 521 6.72 19.99 -1.11
CA HIS A 521 7.07 18.69 -1.69
C HIS A 521 7.84 17.79 -0.72
N ARG A 522 8.80 18.33 0.04
CA ARG A 522 9.57 17.55 1.03
C ARG A 522 8.68 16.98 2.15
N VAL A 523 7.81 17.81 2.72
CA VAL A 523 6.88 17.36 3.77
C VAL A 523 5.88 16.36 3.20
N GLY A 524 5.27 16.65 2.04
CA GLY A 524 4.32 15.75 1.41
C GLY A 524 4.92 14.40 1.02
N ALA A 525 6.19 14.38 0.60
CA ALA A 525 6.91 13.13 0.30
C ALA A 525 7.10 12.25 1.54
N ARG A 526 7.44 12.84 2.69
CA ARG A 526 7.70 12.10 3.94
C ARG A 526 6.43 11.80 4.74
N VAL A 527 5.51 12.76 4.83
CA VAL A 527 4.28 12.69 5.62
C VAL A 527 3.09 13.08 4.73
N PRO A 528 2.47 12.09 4.06
CA PRO A 528 1.22 12.30 3.33
C PRO A 528 0.15 12.86 4.27
N HIS A 529 -0.79 13.67 3.76
CA HIS A 529 -1.82 14.34 4.56
C HIS A 529 -1.33 15.26 5.69
N ALA A 530 -0.06 15.68 5.69
CA ALA A 530 0.43 16.61 6.71
C ALA A 530 -0.31 17.95 6.70
N VAL A 531 -0.54 18.49 7.90
CA VAL A 531 -1.23 19.76 8.14
C VAL A 531 -0.20 20.88 8.20
N VAL A 532 -0.28 21.85 7.30
CA VAL A 532 0.73 22.90 7.13
C VAL A 532 0.13 24.29 7.32
N CYS A 533 0.69 25.05 8.26
CA CYS A 533 0.44 26.47 8.48
C CYS A 533 1.60 27.30 7.92
N ILE A 534 1.31 28.41 7.24
CA ILE A 534 2.34 29.31 6.71
C ILE A 534 2.34 30.61 7.50
N VAL A 535 3.50 30.97 8.05
CA VAL A 535 3.69 32.16 8.87
C VAL A 535 4.76 33.05 8.23
N GLY A 536 4.38 34.27 7.89
CA GLY A 536 5.27 35.28 7.35
C GLY A 536 5.86 36.15 8.45
N THR A 537 7.15 36.03 8.74
CA THR A 537 7.84 36.87 9.74
C THR A 537 8.36 38.18 9.12
N HIS A 538 8.89 39.06 9.97
CA HIS A 538 9.43 40.37 9.56
C HIS A 538 8.36 41.27 8.92
N ALA A 539 7.10 41.11 9.33
CA ALA A 539 5.99 41.92 8.86
C ALA A 539 6.21 43.43 9.14
N ASP A 540 6.92 43.77 10.22
CA ASP A 540 7.28 45.15 10.58
C ASP A 540 8.25 45.84 9.61
N LEU A 541 8.90 45.08 8.72
CA LEU A 541 9.79 45.61 7.70
C LEU A 541 9.10 45.82 6.35
N CYS A 542 7.82 45.47 6.21
CA CYS A 542 7.05 45.58 4.98
C CYS A 542 5.93 46.63 5.13
N GLY A 543 5.54 47.30 4.05
CA GLY A 543 4.31 48.11 4.05
C GLY A 543 3.05 47.23 4.10
N GLU A 544 1.93 47.74 4.62
CA GLU A 544 0.67 46.95 4.72
C GLU A 544 0.21 46.39 3.36
N ARG A 545 0.26 47.19 2.29
CA ARG A 545 -0.09 46.75 0.92
C ARG A 545 0.85 45.67 0.40
N GLU A 546 2.15 45.86 0.62
CA GLU A 546 3.19 44.91 0.19
C GLU A 546 3.02 43.56 0.90
N LEU A 547 2.67 43.58 2.18
CA LEU A 547 2.42 42.40 2.99
C LEU A 547 1.22 41.60 2.47
N GLU A 548 0.10 42.27 2.16
CA GLU A 548 -1.08 41.66 1.55
C GLU A 548 -0.76 41.03 0.19
N GLU A 549 -0.04 41.75 -0.67
CA GLU A 549 0.39 41.27 -2.00
C GLU A 549 1.27 40.02 -1.89
N LYS A 550 2.28 40.04 -0.99
CA LYS A 550 3.18 38.91 -0.77
C LYS A 550 2.44 37.69 -0.21
N CYS A 551 1.54 37.88 0.76
CA CYS A 551 0.73 36.79 1.31
C CYS A 551 -0.22 36.18 0.25
N LEU A 552 -0.84 37.01 -0.58
CA LEU A 552 -1.72 36.57 -1.66
C LEU A 552 -0.94 35.83 -2.76
N ASP A 553 0.26 36.32 -3.12
CA ASP A 553 1.14 35.65 -4.07
C ASP A 553 1.54 34.25 -3.56
N ILE A 554 2.00 34.12 -2.31
CA ILE A 554 2.32 32.81 -1.72
C ILE A 554 1.11 31.87 -1.82
N HIS A 555 -0.09 32.32 -1.42
CA HIS A 555 -1.30 31.52 -1.49
C HIS A 555 -1.64 31.08 -2.93
N ARG A 556 -1.53 32.00 -3.89
CA ARG A 556 -1.78 31.73 -5.31
C ARG A 556 -0.77 30.72 -5.87
N GLN A 557 0.51 30.88 -5.58
CA GLN A 557 1.57 29.99 -6.08
C GLN A 557 1.42 28.57 -5.53
N ILE A 558 0.99 28.43 -4.26
CA ILE A 558 0.64 27.13 -3.68
C ILE A 558 -0.50 26.47 -4.46
N ALA A 559 -1.60 27.20 -4.69
CA ALA A 559 -2.73 26.66 -5.43
C ALA A 559 -2.34 26.25 -6.86
N LEU A 560 -1.45 26.99 -7.51
CA LEU A 560 -0.90 26.64 -8.83
C LEU A 560 -0.06 25.35 -8.78
N GLN A 561 0.81 25.21 -7.79
CA GLN A 561 1.63 24.01 -7.60
C GLN A 561 0.76 22.78 -7.31
N GLU A 562 -0.18 22.88 -6.36
CA GLU A 562 -1.09 21.77 -6.03
C GLU A 562 -1.95 21.33 -7.21
N LYS A 563 -2.44 22.29 -8.00
CA LYS A 563 -3.20 22.01 -9.22
C LYS A 563 -2.32 21.28 -10.24
N HIS A 564 -1.12 21.78 -10.50
CA HIS A 564 -0.18 21.17 -11.44
C HIS A 564 0.15 19.72 -11.05
N ASP A 565 0.46 19.48 -9.77
CA ASP A 565 0.82 18.16 -9.28
C ASP A 565 -0.35 17.17 -9.36
N ALA A 566 -1.56 17.62 -9.02
CA ALA A 566 -2.78 16.81 -9.10
C ALA A 566 -3.15 16.45 -10.54
N GLU A 567 -3.05 17.40 -11.47
CA GLU A 567 -3.26 17.16 -12.89
C GLU A 567 -2.18 16.23 -13.47
N GLY A 568 -0.93 16.33 -13.01
CA GLY A 568 0.14 15.41 -13.35
C GLY A 568 -0.17 13.97 -12.93
N LEU A 569 -0.49 13.77 -11.64
CA LEU A 569 -0.84 12.45 -11.10
C LEU A 569 -2.11 11.88 -11.72
N SER A 570 -3.14 12.70 -11.96
CA SER A 570 -4.39 12.27 -12.59
C SER A 570 -4.18 11.82 -14.03
N ARG A 571 -3.35 12.54 -14.80
CA ARG A 571 -2.95 12.11 -16.16
C ARG A 571 -2.22 10.77 -16.13
N LEU A 572 -1.29 10.57 -15.19
CA LEU A 572 -0.58 9.29 -15.06
C LEU A 572 -1.52 8.13 -14.71
N ALA A 573 -2.51 8.36 -13.82
CA ALA A 573 -3.54 7.38 -13.49
C ALA A 573 -4.42 7.05 -14.71
N GLN A 574 -4.80 8.05 -15.51
CA GLN A 574 -5.55 7.86 -16.74
C GLN A 574 -4.79 7.02 -17.76
N VAL A 575 -3.48 7.25 -17.95
CA VAL A 575 -2.66 6.43 -18.87
C VAL A 575 -2.60 4.97 -18.42
N VAL A 576 -2.62 4.70 -17.11
CA VAL A 576 -2.72 3.33 -16.59
C VAL A 576 -4.10 2.73 -16.88
N ASP A 577 -5.17 3.51 -16.77
CA ASP A 577 -6.54 3.07 -17.09
C ASP A 577 -6.71 2.75 -18.58
N GLU A 578 -6.17 3.60 -19.45
CA GLU A 578 -6.15 3.35 -20.90
C GLU A 578 -5.34 2.09 -21.25
N ALA A 579 -4.25 1.82 -20.52
CA ALA A 579 -3.49 0.58 -20.67
C ALA A 579 -4.29 -0.63 -20.17
N LEU A 580 -4.94 -0.54 -19.01
CA LEU A 580 -5.78 -1.62 -18.45
C LEU A 580 -7.02 -1.93 -19.32
N ALA A 581 -7.53 -0.96 -20.08
CA ALA A 581 -8.62 -1.16 -21.03
C ALA A 581 -8.23 -1.98 -22.27
N ARG A 582 -6.92 -2.12 -22.55
CA ARG A 582 -6.39 -2.97 -23.63
C ARG A 582 -5.99 -4.33 -23.07
N ASP A 583 -6.37 -5.41 -23.75
CA ASP A 583 -5.95 -6.76 -23.37
C ASP A 583 -4.42 -6.89 -23.31
N PHE A 584 -3.93 -7.71 -22.37
CA PHE A 584 -2.51 -7.94 -22.17
C PHE A 584 -1.79 -8.42 -23.44
N GLU A 585 -2.45 -9.27 -24.23
CA GLU A 585 -1.90 -9.78 -25.50
C GLU A 585 -1.67 -8.66 -26.51
N LEU A 586 -2.63 -7.73 -26.64
CA LEU A 586 -2.54 -6.57 -27.53
C LEU A 586 -1.45 -5.59 -27.09
N ARG A 587 -1.30 -5.36 -25.78
CA ARG A 587 -0.20 -4.52 -25.26
C ARG A 587 1.16 -5.15 -25.46
N SER A 588 1.26 -6.47 -25.35
CA SER A 588 2.51 -7.21 -25.51
C SER A 588 2.91 -7.38 -26.98
N ALA A 589 1.99 -7.18 -27.92
CA ALA A 589 2.26 -7.24 -29.35
C ALA A 589 2.84 -5.94 -29.94
N SER A 590 2.62 -4.79 -29.30
CA SER A 590 3.06 -3.49 -29.83
C SER A 590 4.11 -2.82 -28.93
N PRO A 591 5.36 -2.64 -29.40
CA PRO A 591 6.42 -1.96 -28.63
C PRO A 591 6.09 -0.48 -28.32
N HIS A 592 5.18 0.13 -29.06
CA HIS A 592 4.73 1.51 -28.83
C HIS A 592 3.55 1.62 -27.86
N ALA A 593 3.00 0.50 -27.38
CA ALA A 593 1.97 0.52 -26.36
C ALA A 593 2.53 1.06 -25.04
N ALA A 594 1.76 1.92 -24.36
CA ALA A 594 2.08 2.32 -23.00
C ALA A 594 2.16 1.09 -22.10
N TYR A 595 3.19 1.03 -21.26
CA TYR A 595 3.47 -0.11 -20.39
C TYR A 595 3.67 -1.43 -21.14
N TYR A 596 4.38 -1.39 -22.27
CA TYR A 596 4.78 -2.57 -23.05
C TYR A 596 5.36 -3.69 -22.17
N GLY A 597 4.76 -4.89 -22.26
CA GLY A 597 5.15 -6.09 -21.50
C GLY A 597 4.75 -6.12 -20.01
N VAL A 598 4.04 -5.11 -19.51
CA VAL A 598 3.60 -5.06 -18.09
C VAL A 598 2.27 -5.78 -17.91
N SER A 599 2.19 -6.62 -16.87
CA SER A 599 0.98 -7.37 -16.49
C SER A 599 -0.09 -6.48 -15.85
N ASP A 600 -1.36 -6.88 -16.00
CA ASP A 600 -2.50 -6.17 -15.39
C ASP A 600 -2.39 -6.07 -13.87
N LYS A 601 -1.80 -7.06 -13.21
CA LYS A 601 -1.56 -7.04 -11.76
C LYS A 601 -0.67 -5.87 -11.35
N ASN A 602 0.42 -5.65 -12.07
CA ASN A 602 1.35 -4.56 -11.80
C ASN A 602 0.76 -3.20 -12.17
N LEU A 603 -0.03 -3.12 -13.25
CA LEU A 603 -0.77 -1.90 -13.60
C LEU A 603 -1.81 -1.52 -12.54
N ARG A 604 -2.59 -2.47 -12.03
CA ARG A 604 -3.56 -2.23 -10.95
C ARG A 604 -2.87 -1.72 -9.68
N ARG A 605 -1.71 -2.28 -9.33
CA ARG A 605 -0.90 -1.81 -8.20
C ARG A 605 -0.40 -0.38 -8.42
N ARG A 606 0.06 -0.04 -9.64
CA ARG A 606 0.50 1.31 -9.99
C ARG A 606 -0.66 2.31 -9.94
N LYS A 607 -1.85 1.93 -10.43
CA LYS A 607 -3.08 2.73 -10.30
C LYS A 607 -3.42 3.02 -8.84
N ALA A 608 -3.43 1.99 -7.99
CA ALA A 608 -3.71 2.14 -6.56
C ALA A 608 -2.72 3.10 -5.89
N HIS A 609 -1.44 3.06 -6.27
CA HIS A 609 -0.44 4.00 -5.77
C HIS A 609 -0.71 5.44 -6.21
N PHE A 610 -1.08 5.70 -7.47
CA PHE A 610 -1.45 7.05 -7.90
C PHE A 610 -2.71 7.57 -7.20
N GLN A 611 -3.72 6.71 -7.02
CA GLN A 611 -4.91 7.05 -6.25
C GLN A 611 -4.58 7.36 -4.79
N TYR A 612 -3.66 6.60 -4.18
CA TYR A 612 -3.16 6.88 -2.85
C TYR A 612 -2.54 8.29 -2.77
N LEU A 613 -1.63 8.64 -3.69
CA LEU A 613 -0.99 9.96 -3.71
C LEU A 613 -2.00 11.11 -3.92
N LEU A 614 -2.99 10.92 -4.80
CA LEU A 614 -4.06 11.91 -5.03
C LEU A 614 -4.94 12.11 -3.80
N ASN A 615 -5.26 11.03 -3.10
CA ASN A 615 -6.11 11.06 -1.92
C ASN A 615 -5.36 11.55 -0.69
N HIS A 616 -4.02 11.53 -0.65
CA HIS A 616 -3.18 11.82 0.51
C HIS A 616 -2.31 13.07 0.38
N ARG A 617 -2.85 14.13 -0.23
CA ARG A 617 -2.19 15.43 -0.39
C ARG A 617 -2.18 16.24 0.91
N LEU A 618 -1.30 17.24 0.97
CA LEU A 618 -1.17 18.13 2.13
C LEU A 618 -2.46 18.89 2.44
N GLN A 619 -2.66 19.22 3.71
CA GLN A 619 -3.73 20.10 4.18
C GLN A 619 -3.13 21.46 4.52
N ILE A 620 -3.16 22.40 3.56
CA ILE A 620 -2.58 23.74 3.73
C ILE A 620 -3.62 24.68 4.34
N LEU A 621 -3.30 25.25 5.50
CA LEU A 621 -4.16 26.16 6.23
C LEU A 621 -4.10 27.56 5.62
N SER A 622 -5.28 28.14 5.38
CA SER A 622 -5.45 29.52 4.90
C SER A 622 -5.99 30.42 6.02
N PRO A 623 -5.63 31.72 6.04
CA PRO A 623 -4.68 32.42 5.17
C PRO A 623 -3.21 32.32 5.66
N VAL A 624 -2.27 32.82 4.86
CA VAL A 624 -0.88 33.07 5.30
C VAL A 624 -0.90 34.12 6.41
N LEU A 625 -0.26 33.84 7.55
CA LEU A 625 -0.32 34.70 8.73
C LEU A 625 0.93 35.59 8.83
N PRO A 626 0.83 36.90 8.54
CA PRO A 626 1.92 37.83 8.78
C PRO A 626 2.08 38.13 10.27
N VAL A 627 3.31 38.07 10.77
CA VAL A 627 3.65 38.26 12.17
C VAL A 627 4.94 39.07 12.31
N SER A 628 4.89 40.11 13.15
CA SER A 628 6.05 40.75 13.73
C SER A 628 6.23 40.30 15.18
N CYS A 629 7.43 39.87 15.53
CA CYS A 629 7.78 39.55 16.91
C CYS A 629 7.80 40.79 17.84
N ARG A 630 7.68 42.00 17.27
CA ARG A 630 7.55 43.26 18.01
C ARG A 630 6.09 43.59 18.34
N ASP A 631 5.14 43.08 17.57
CA ASP A 631 3.71 43.34 17.76
C ASP A 631 3.03 42.19 18.56
N PRO A 632 2.69 42.41 19.85
CA PRO A 632 2.05 41.39 20.65
C PRO A 632 0.66 40.98 20.14
N ARG A 633 -0.07 41.85 19.44
CA ARG A 633 -1.40 41.53 18.92
C ARG A 633 -1.33 40.50 17.81
N GLN A 634 -0.31 40.59 16.95
CA GLN A 634 -0.08 39.61 15.88
C GLN A 634 0.37 38.25 16.43
N LEU A 635 1.24 38.25 17.44
CA LEU A 635 1.63 37.02 18.13
C LEU A 635 0.44 36.34 18.83
N GLN A 636 -0.44 37.12 19.47
CA GLN A 636 -1.63 36.56 20.10
C GLN A 636 -2.58 35.95 19.06
N ARG A 637 -2.81 36.63 17.92
CA ARG A 637 -3.60 36.08 16.81
C ARG A 637 -3.02 34.75 16.29
N LEU A 638 -1.70 34.63 16.20
CA LEU A 638 -1.04 33.38 15.82
C LEU A 638 -1.29 32.29 16.86
N ARG A 639 -1.15 32.59 18.17
CA ARG A 639 -1.44 31.63 19.24
C ARG A 639 -2.89 31.14 19.19
N ASP A 640 -3.85 32.07 19.07
CA ASP A 640 -5.28 31.74 19.01
C ASP A 640 -5.60 30.87 17.80
N LYS A 641 -4.97 31.15 16.63
CA LYS A 641 -5.13 30.32 15.44
C LYS A 641 -4.55 28.92 15.62
N LEU A 642 -3.38 28.77 16.22
CA LEU A 642 -2.78 27.46 16.50
C LEU A 642 -3.64 26.63 17.45
N LEU A 643 -4.19 27.26 18.51
CA LEU A 643 -5.13 26.62 19.43
C LEU A 643 -6.42 26.17 18.72
N SER A 644 -7.03 27.06 17.93
CA SER A 644 -8.24 26.77 17.17
C SER A 644 -8.07 25.59 16.20
N VAL A 645 -6.92 25.50 15.53
CA VAL A 645 -6.61 24.40 14.60
C VAL A 645 -6.37 23.10 15.38
N ALA A 646 -5.63 23.15 16.50
CA ALA A 646 -5.35 21.98 17.33
C ALA A 646 -6.64 21.31 17.85
N GLU A 647 -7.65 22.11 18.21
CA GLU A 647 -8.93 21.63 18.73
C GLU A 647 -9.89 21.05 17.69
N HIS A 648 -9.57 21.18 16.41
CA HIS A 648 -10.41 20.65 15.36
C HIS A 648 -10.31 19.12 15.32
N ARG A 649 -11.37 18.42 15.75
CA ARG A 649 -11.41 16.96 15.87
C ARG A 649 -11.09 16.22 14.56
N GLU A 650 -11.43 16.80 13.42
CA GLU A 650 -11.15 16.19 12.11
C GLU A 650 -9.68 16.35 11.68
N ILE A 651 -8.99 17.40 12.12
CA ILE A 651 -7.60 17.68 11.74
C ILE A 651 -6.64 16.90 12.66
N PHE A 652 -6.88 16.97 13.97
CA PHE A 652 -6.08 16.28 14.99
C PHE A 652 -6.95 15.36 15.86
N PRO A 653 -7.40 14.22 15.31
CA PRO A 653 -8.26 13.28 16.04
C PRO A 653 -7.57 12.69 17.26
N ASN A 654 -6.26 12.41 17.16
CA ASN A 654 -5.46 11.81 18.23
C ASN A 654 -5.35 12.71 19.47
N LEU A 655 -5.53 14.03 19.31
CA LEU A 655 -5.52 14.97 20.43
C LEU A 655 -6.72 14.79 21.36
N HIS A 656 -7.85 14.34 20.81
CA HIS A 656 -9.13 14.17 21.51
C HIS A 656 -9.32 12.77 22.06
N ARG A 657 -8.31 11.91 21.89
CA ARG A 657 -8.36 10.51 22.29
C ARG A 657 -8.22 10.39 23.80
N VAL A 658 -9.12 9.65 24.42
CA VAL A 658 -8.93 9.20 25.81
C VAL A 658 -7.85 8.13 25.84
N LEU A 659 -6.79 8.36 26.61
CA LEU A 659 -5.67 7.43 26.72
C LEU A 659 -5.93 6.39 27.82
N PRO A 660 -5.74 5.08 27.53
CA PRO A 660 -5.79 4.06 28.55
C PRO A 660 -4.76 4.30 29.66
N ARG A 661 -5.11 3.97 30.92
CA ARG A 661 -4.20 4.14 32.06
C ARG A 661 -2.85 3.44 31.87
N SER A 662 -2.83 2.26 31.25
CA SER A 662 -1.60 1.54 30.94
C SER A 662 -0.64 2.33 30.04
N TRP A 663 -1.14 3.20 29.15
CA TRP A 663 -0.32 4.03 28.27
C TRP A 663 0.33 5.18 29.04
N GLN A 664 -0.41 5.74 30.00
CA GLN A 664 0.09 6.79 30.89
C GLN A 664 1.20 6.25 31.80
N VAL A 665 0.99 5.07 32.41
CA VAL A 665 2.00 4.38 33.22
C VAL A 665 3.24 4.04 32.38
N LEU A 666 3.06 3.57 31.14
CA LEU A 666 4.18 3.29 30.23
C LEU A 666 5.02 4.55 29.99
N GLU A 667 4.38 5.69 29.73
CA GLU A 667 5.08 6.96 29.57
C GLU A 667 5.89 7.28 30.82
N GLU A 668 5.29 7.26 32.00
CA GLU A 668 5.99 7.53 33.27
C GLU A 668 7.23 6.63 33.45
N LEU A 669 7.09 5.33 33.19
CA LEU A 669 8.19 4.36 33.32
C LEU A 669 9.36 4.62 32.35
N HIS A 670 9.12 5.15 31.15
CA HIS A 670 10.18 5.47 30.20
C HIS A 670 11.05 6.65 30.66
N PHE A 671 10.46 7.58 31.43
CA PHE A 671 11.13 8.80 31.88
C PHE A 671 11.60 8.75 33.34
N GLN A 672 11.38 7.63 34.05
CA GLN A 672 11.90 7.41 35.40
C GLN A 672 13.37 6.91 35.38
N PRO A 673 14.17 7.18 36.43
CA PRO A 673 15.50 6.58 36.59
C PRO A 673 15.41 5.06 36.86
N PRO A 674 16.33 4.21 36.33
CA PRO A 674 17.55 4.54 35.57
C PRO A 674 17.36 4.76 34.06
N GLN A 675 16.17 4.52 33.51
CA GLN A 675 15.90 4.58 32.07
C GLN A 675 16.16 5.99 31.51
N ALA A 676 15.77 7.04 32.22
CA ALA A 676 15.97 8.44 31.84
C ALA A 676 17.41 8.79 31.44
N GLN A 677 18.41 8.09 32.00
CA GLN A 677 19.82 8.35 31.74
C GLN A 677 20.33 7.69 30.44
N ARG A 678 19.61 6.69 29.91
CA ARG A 678 19.96 6.01 28.66
C ARG A 678 19.58 6.88 27.45
N LEU A 679 20.35 6.77 26.37
CA LEU A 679 20.08 7.51 25.13
C LEU A 679 18.85 6.95 24.38
N TRP A 680 18.69 5.64 24.38
CA TRP A 680 17.52 4.92 23.87
C TRP A 680 17.28 3.65 24.68
N LEU A 681 16.11 3.03 24.49
CA LEU A 681 15.80 1.70 24.96
C LEU A 681 15.69 0.74 23.78
N SER A 682 16.05 -0.53 23.98
CA SER A 682 15.70 -1.56 23.01
C SER A 682 14.18 -1.80 23.02
N TRP A 683 13.66 -2.40 21.95
CA TRP A 683 12.28 -2.89 21.90
C TRP A 683 11.96 -3.77 23.12
N TRP A 684 12.87 -4.69 23.46
CA TRP A 684 12.70 -5.63 24.56
C TRP A 684 12.71 -4.98 25.94
N ASP A 685 13.51 -3.92 26.12
CA ASP A 685 13.47 -3.14 27.36
C ASP A 685 12.14 -2.39 27.48
N SER A 686 11.69 -1.78 26.39
CA SER A 686 10.39 -1.11 26.31
C SER A 686 9.23 -2.10 26.52
N ALA A 687 9.35 -3.33 26.04
CA ALA A 687 8.37 -4.39 26.25
C ALA A 687 8.30 -4.87 27.70
N ARG A 688 9.43 -4.89 28.42
CA ARG A 688 9.43 -5.11 29.87
C ARG A 688 8.69 -4.00 30.62
N LEU A 689 8.92 -2.73 30.25
CA LEU A 689 8.15 -1.61 30.82
C LEU A 689 6.67 -1.69 30.44
N GLY A 690 6.37 -2.11 29.20
CA GLY A 690 5.02 -2.43 28.73
C GLY A 690 4.31 -3.42 29.63
N LEU A 691 4.93 -4.57 29.89
CA LEU A 691 4.39 -5.60 30.77
C LEU A 691 4.15 -5.08 32.20
N GLN A 692 5.07 -4.27 32.73
CA GLN A 692 4.90 -3.61 34.04
C GLN A 692 3.71 -2.64 34.05
N ALA A 693 3.46 -1.96 32.93
CA ALA A 693 2.30 -1.09 32.73
C ALA A 693 1.00 -1.86 32.41
N GLY A 694 1.03 -3.19 32.32
CA GLY A 694 -0.12 -4.03 31.97
C GLY A 694 -0.41 -4.13 30.46
N LEU A 695 0.57 -3.80 29.61
CA LEU A 695 0.47 -3.89 28.16
C LEU A 695 1.00 -5.23 27.65
N THR A 696 0.29 -5.79 26.66
CA THR A 696 0.83 -6.84 25.79
C THR A 696 1.76 -6.24 24.75
N GLU A 697 2.61 -7.06 24.12
CA GLU A 697 3.55 -6.63 23.08
C GLU A 697 2.85 -5.83 21.97
N ASP A 698 1.72 -6.32 21.47
CA ASP A 698 1.05 -5.60 20.38
C ASP A 698 0.48 -4.25 20.83
N ARG A 699 0.11 -4.09 22.11
CA ARG A 699 -0.41 -2.82 22.64
C ARG A 699 0.71 -1.83 22.96
N LEU A 700 1.92 -2.33 23.24
CA LEU A 700 3.12 -1.51 23.36
C LEU A 700 3.41 -0.76 22.06
N GLN A 701 3.34 -1.44 20.91
CA GLN A 701 3.59 -0.82 19.60
C GLN A 701 2.69 0.39 19.38
N SER A 702 1.38 0.24 19.57
CA SER A 702 0.42 1.33 19.43
C SER A 702 0.67 2.47 20.42
N ALA A 703 1.08 2.15 21.66
CA ALA A 703 1.42 3.16 22.65
C ALA A 703 2.68 3.96 22.26
N LEU A 704 3.70 3.27 21.75
CA LEU A 704 4.94 3.90 21.27
C LEU A 704 4.71 4.75 20.01
N SER A 705 3.89 4.28 19.05
CA SER A 705 3.51 5.05 17.86
C SER A 705 2.76 6.33 18.25
N TYR A 706 1.84 6.27 19.23
CA TYR A 706 1.21 7.48 19.78
C TYR A 706 2.21 8.44 20.46
N LEU A 707 3.13 7.92 21.28
CA LEU A 707 4.16 8.76 21.91
C LEU A 707 5.11 9.38 20.87
N HIS A 708 5.33 8.72 19.73
CA HIS A 708 6.05 9.25 18.59
C HIS A 708 5.31 10.40 17.89
N GLU A 709 4.03 10.20 17.57
CA GLU A 709 3.18 11.22 16.93
C GLU A 709 2.99 12.46 17.82
N SER A 710 2.83 12.26 19.13
CA SER A 710 2.75 13.37 20.10
C SER A 710 4.09 14.11 20.31
N GLY A 711 5.20 13.55 19.82
CA GLY A 711 6.54 14.15 19.91
C GLY A 711 7.26 13.92 21.24
N LYS A 712 6.81 13.00 22.09
CA LYS A 712 7.52 12.69 23.35
C LYS A 712 8.79 11.87 23.17
N LEU A 713 8.77 10.97 22.20
CA LEU A 713 9.89 10.11 21.86
C LEU A 713 9.95 9.94 20.34
N LEU A 714 11.00 9.29 19.83
CA LEU A 714 11.04 8.84 18.45
C LEU A 714 11.01 7.31 18.39
N TYR A 715 10.10 6.79 17.56
CA TYR A 715 9.96 5.36 17.27
C TYR A 715 9.67 5.20 15.79
N PHE A 716 10.45 4.36 15.10
CA PHE A 716 10.39 4.23 13.64
C PHE A 716 9.89 2.84 13.26
N GLU A 717 8.58 2.64 13.33
CA GLU A 717 7.91 1.37 13.03
C GLU A 717 8.23 0.86 11.61
N ASP A 718 8.21 1.76 10.62
CA ASP A 718 8.42 1.43 9.21
C ASP A 718 9.90 1.23 8.82
N SER A 719 10.84 1.61 9.69
CA SER A 719 12.27 1.50 9.37
C SER A 719 12.83 0.18 9.89
N PRO A 720 13.22 -0.76 9.01
CA PRO A 720 13.76 -2.06 9.45
C PRO A 720 15.04 -1.93 10.28
N ALA A 721 15.82 -0.86 10.07
CA ALA A 721 17.06 -0.59 10.79
C ALA A 721 16.82 -0.02 12.20
N LEU A 722 15.75 0.78 12.37
CA LEU A 722 15.52 1.54 13.60
C LEU A 722 14.35 1.03 14.46
N LYS A 723 13.47 0.16 13.94
CA LYS A 723 12.30 -0.39 14.66
C LYS A 723 12.58 -1.05 16.01
N GLU A 724 13.83 -1.44 16.26
CA GLU A 724 14.25 -2.06 17.53
C GLU A 724 14.71 -1.04 18.59
N HIS A 725 14.69 0.26 18.28
CA HIS A 725 15.19 1.34 19.14
C HIS A 725 14.06 2.32 19.45
N VAL A 726 13.91 2.65 20.73
CA VAL A 726 12.94 3.65 21.24
C VAL A 726 13.73 4.81 21.82
N PHE A 727 13.71 5.96 21.15
CA PHE A 727 14.49 7.14 21.55
C PHE A 727 13.66 8.04 22.47
N HIS A 728 13.72 7.79 23.77
CA HIS A 728 13.02 8.59 24.78
C HIS A 728 13.80 9.82 25.23
N ASN A 729 15.15 9.79 25.22
CA ASN A 729 15.99 10.93 25.59
C ASN A 729 16.34 11.80 24.37
N LEU A 730 15.36 12.58 23.93
CA LEU A 730 15.47 13.37 22.70
C LEU A 730 16.50 14.49 22.77
N THR A 731 16.66 15.15 23.92
CA THR A 731 17.62 16.24 24.09
C THR A 731 19.05 15.74 23.85
N ARG A 732 19.44 14.64 24.50
CA ARG A 732 20.78 14.06 24.31
C ARG A 732 21.02 13.58 22.88
N LEU A 733 20.01 12.97 22.25
CA LEU A 733 20.10 12.55 20.84
C LEU A 733 20.31 13.75 19.91
N ILE A 734 19.54 14.81 20.10
CA ILE A 734 19.63 16.04 19.31
C ILE A 734 20.98 16.73 19.52
N ASP A 735 21.51 16.78 20.74
CA ASP A 735 22.83 17.35 21.04
C ASP A 735 23.94 16.60 20.29
N ILE A 736 23.90 15.26 20.30
CA ILE A 736 24.83 14.41 19.56
C ILE A 736 24.76 14.70 18.06
N LEU A 737 23.55 14.76 17.49
CA LEU A 737 23.36 15.05 16.07
C LEU A 737 23.85 16.47 15.72
N ASN A 738 23.54 17.47 16.55
CA ASN A 738 23.97 18.86 16.35
C ASN A 738 25.51 18.97 16.28
N VAL A 739 26.26 18.15 17.03
CA VAL A 739 27.74 18.13 16.94
C VAL A 739 28.23 17.79 15.54
N PHE A 740 27.64 16.80 14.87
CA PHE A 740 28.13 16.33 13.56
C PHE A 740 27.68 17.18 12.39
N PHE A 741 26.51 17.83 12.47
CA PHE A 741 25.92 18.57 11.34
C PHE A 741 26.09 20.10 11.45
N GLN A 742 26.70 20.57 12.54
CA GLN A 742 27.19 21.93 12.68
C GLN A 742 28.46 22.10 11.83
N ARG A 743 28.38 22.84 10.72
CA ARG A 743 29.48 23.05 9.76
C ARG A 743 30.49 24.15 10.15
N ASP A 744 30.45 24.64 11.39
CA ASP A 744 31.35 25.71 11.84
C ASP A 744 32.70 25.14 12.33
N PRO A 745 33.81 25.37 11.60
CA PRO A 745 35.12 24.84 11.96
C PRO A 745 35.63 25.37 13.30
N SER A 746 35.33 26.63 13.64
CA SER A 746 35.77 27.24 14.89
C SER A 746 35.09 26.59 16.10
N LEU A 747 33.80 26.27 15.98
CA LEU A 747 33.05 25.57 17.03
C LEU A 747 33.48 24.11 17.20
N LEU A 748 33.72 23.38 16.10
CA LEU A 748 34.22 22.01 16.15
C LEU A 748 35.61 21.95 16.79
N LEU A 749 36.51 22.85 16.40
CA LEU A 749 37.85 22.95 16.98
C LEU A 749 37.78 23.33 18.46
N HIS A 750 36.95 24.29 18.83
CA HIS A 750 36.77 24.69 20.23
C HIS A 750 36.29 23.52 21.10
N LYS A 751 35.33 22.72 20.61
CA LYS A 751 34.87 21.49 21.29
C LYS A 751 35.99 20.46 21.45
N LEU A 752 36.83 20.27 20.42
CA LEU A 752 37.98 19.37 20.49
C LEU A 752 39.01 19.81 21.53
N LEU A 753 39.34 21.11 21.56
CA LEU A 753 40.30 21.67 22.50
C LEU A 753 39.81 21.57 23.97
N LEU A 754 38.52 21.83 24.22
CA LEU A 754 37.89 21.59 25.52
C LEU A 754 37.88 20.11 25.91
N GLY A 755 37.74 19.21 24.94
CA GLY A 755 37.80 17.76 25.16
C GLY A 755 39.17 17.29 25.66
N THR A 756 40.25 17.96 25.22
CA THR A 756 41.64 17.61 25.56
C THR A 756 42.14 18.18 26.90
N SER A 757 41.57 19.28 27.40
CA SER A 757 42.03 19.92 28.65
C SER A 757 41.60 19.17 29.93
N GLY A 758 40.68 18.21 29.82
CA GLY A 758 40.20 17.40 30.95
C GLY A 758 40.78 15.98 31.01
N GLU A 759 41.96 15.71 30.44
CA GLU A 759 42.67 14.42 30.60
C GLU A 759 43.65 14.41 31.80
N GLY A 760 43.66 15.45 32.64
CA GLY A 760 44.64 15.62 33.72
C GLY A 760 44.25 15.14 35.12
N GLU A 761 42.98 14.84 35.42
CA GLU A 761 42.56 14.53 36.79
C GLU A 761 41.55 13.38 36.83
N GLY A 762 42.03 12.17 37.11
CA GLY A 762 41.20 11.05 37.57
C GLY A 762 41.43 9.73 36.83
N GLU A 763 42.47 8.99 37.21
CA GLU A 763 42.42 7.59 37.69
C GLU A 763 43.84 7.09 37.99
N GLY A 764 43.97 6.28 39.05
CA GLY A 764 45.17 6.15 39.87
C GLY A 764 46.24 5.16 39.40
N GLU A 765 47.45 5.50 39.88
CA GLU A 765 48.59 4.66 40.26
C GLU A 765 49.42 3.91 39.19
N SER A 766 50.65 4.44 39.05
CA SER A 766 51.93 3.82 38.67
C SER A 766 52.53 4.13 37.28
N ALA A 767 52.91 5.40 37.07
CA ALA A 767 54.04 5.76 36.21
C ALA A 767 54.64 7.11 36.69
N PRO A 768 55.97 7.34 36.60
CA PRO A 768 56.60 8.47 37.26
C PRO A 768 56.33 9.77 36.52
N ALA A 769 56.20 10.84 37.31
CA ALA A 769 56.09 12.21 36.86
C ALA A 769 57.19 12.59 35.84
N MET A 770 56.80 12.96 34.62
CA MET A 770 57.61 13.77 33.72
C MET A 770 56.76 14.51 32.68
N ALA A 771 57.12 15.79 32.52
CA ALA A 771 56.76 16.74 31.47
C ALA A 771 55.35 17.36 31.53
N THR A 772 55.29 18.55 32.13
CA THR A 772 54.44 19.64 31.60
C THR A 772 54.65 19.72 30.08
N PRO A 773 53.59 19.74 29.25
CA PRO A 773 53.75 19.78 27.81
C PRO A 773 54.53 21.03 27.42
N THR A 774 55.59 20.87 26.62
CA THR A 774 56.29 22.01 26.04
C THR A 774 55.35 22.72 25.05
N PRO A 775 55.38 24.05 24.94
CA PRO A 775 54.47 24.81 24.07
C PRO A 775 54.49 24.36 22.59
N GLY A 776 55.57 23.70 22.14
CA GLY A 776 55.63 23.07 20.82
C GLY A 776 54.78 21.80 20.65
N GLN A 777 54.56 21.01 21.71
CA GLN A 777 53.73 19.80 21.66
C GLN A 777 52.22 20.12 21.64
N GLU A 778 51.80 21.20 22.32
CA GLU A 778 50.41 21.70 22.22
C GLU A 778 50.13 22.27 20.83
N LEU A 779 51.09 22.98 20.22
CA LEU A 779 50.97 23.48 18.86
C LEU A 779 50.88 22.35 17.82
N LEU A 780 51.64 21.26 18.00
CA LEU A 780 51.58 20.06 17.17
C LEU A 780 50.25 19.32 17.32
N ARG A 781 49.68 19.26 18.53
CA ARG A 781 48.35 18.68 18.76
C ARG A 781 47.23 19.55 18.18
N ALA A 782 47.29 20.86 18.36
CA ALA A 782 46.31 21.79 17.79
C ALA A 782 46.32 21.73 16.25
N THR A 783 47.50 21.67 15.62
CA THR A 783 47.62 21.53 14.15
C THR A 783 47.09 20.18 13.65
N GLN A 784 47.29 19.08 14.39
CA GLN A 784 46.67 17.78 14.08
C GLN A 784 45.14 17.81 14.20
N LEU A 785 44.58 18.43 15.25
CA LEU A 785 43.14 18.60 15.41
C LEU A 785 42.53 19.46 14.30
N HIS A 786 43.22 20.54 13.91
CA HIS A 786 42.86 21.33 12.73
C HIS A 786 42.79 20.48 11.47
N HIS A 787 43.79 19.63 11.22
CA HIS A 787 43.79 18.74 10.06
C HIS A 787 42.62 17.74 10.07
N TYR A 788 42.22 17.23 11.23
CA TYR A 788 41.04 16.37 11.33
C TYR A 788 39.73 17.11 11.05
N VAL A 789 39.57 18.35 11.53
CA VAL A 789 38.39 19.17 11.23
C VAL A 789 38.33 19.49 9.73
N GLU A 790 39.45 19.87 9.13
CA GLU A 790 39.55 20.13 7.69
C GLU A 790 39.23 18.88 6.86
N GLY A 791 39.85 17.74 7.20
CA GLY A 791 39.58 16.44 6.56
C GLY A 791 38.12 15.99 6.72
N PHE A 792 37.48 16.29 7.85
CA PHE A 792 36.05 16.03 8.05
C PHE A 792 35.18 16.92 7.17
N LEU A 793 35.45 18.22 7.10
CA LEU A 793 34.63 19.15 6.33
C LEU A 793 34.78 18.99 4.80
N LEU A 794 35.95 18.53 4.34
CA LEU A 794 36.24 18.30 2.90
C LEU A 794 35.88 16.88 2.44
N HIS A 795 36.22 15.88 3.25
CA HIS A 795 36.14 14.47 2.85
C HIS A 795 35.18 13.65 3.73
N GLY A 796 34.57 14.23 4.77
CA GLY A 796 33.69 13.50 5.67
C GLY A 796 34.38 12.40 6.47
N LEU A 797 35.69 12.48 6.71
CA LEU A 797 36.45 11.45 7.40
C LEU A 797 36.76 11.85 8.84
N LEU A 798 36.40 10.98 9.79
CA LEU A 798 36.77 11.13 11.20
C LEU A 798 37.24 9.80 11.79
N PRO A 799 38.35 9.76 12.53
CA PRO A 799 38.75 8.58 13.29
C PRO A 799 37.96 8.48 14.60
N ALA A 800 37.72 7.26 15.08
CA ALA A 800 36.89 6.99 16.25
C ALA A 800 37.30 7.74 17.52
N HIS A 801 38.60 7.96 17.74
CA HIS A 801 39.11 8.69 18.90
C HIS A 801 38.76 10.19 18.85
N VAL A 802 38.77 10.82 17.68
CA VAL A 802 38.32 12.22 17.51
C VAL A 802 36.81 12.33 17.72
N ILE A 803 36.04 11.34 17.26
CA ILE A 803 34.60 11.29 17.53
C ILE A 803 34.33 11.21 19.04
N ARG A 804 35.12 10.41 19.78
CA ARG A 804 35.01 10.35 21.24
C ARG A 804 35.25 11.71 21.89
N LEU A 805 36.26 12.46 21.43
CA LEU A 805 36.56 13.80 21.95
C LEU A 805 35.43 14.79 21.66
N LEU A 806 34.86 14.77 20.46
CA LEU A 806 33.71 15.61 20.08
C LEU A 806 32.47 15.32 20.94
N LEU A 807 32.31 14.07 21.39
CA LEU A 807 31.15 13.61 22.14
C LEU A 807 31.42 13.43 23.65
N LYS A 808 32.56 13.91 24.18
CA LYS A 808 32.95 13.73 25.60
C LYS A 808 31.85 14.06 26.62
N PRO A 809 31.00 15.11 26.46
CA PRO A 809 29.89 15.37 27.39
C PRO A 809 28.82 14.26 27.41
N HIS A 810 28.73 13.47 26.35
CA HIS A 810 27.70 12.46 26.14
C HIS A 810 28.23 11.02 26.10
N VAL A 811 29.55 10.80 26.16
CA VAL A 811 30.18 9.49 26.06
C VAL A 811 31.21 9.35 27.17
N GLN A 812 30.91 8.53 28.18
CA GLN A 812 31.80 8.31 29.32
C GLN A 812 32.62 7.03 29.12
N ALA A 813 31.98 5.92 28.71
CA ALA A 813 32.66 4.66 28.45
C ALA A 813 32.95 4.42 26.96
N PRO A 814 34.01 3.66 26.60
CA PRO A 814 34.26 3.24 25.21
C PRO A 814 33.12 2.42 24.60
N GLN A 815 32.36 1.70 25.43
CA GLN A 815 31.20 0.90 25.00
C GLN A 815 30.05 1.80 24.53
N ASP A 816 29.85 2.96 25.17
CA ASP A 816 28.83 3.93 24.77
C ASP A 816 29.11 4.48 23.37
N LEU A 817 30.39 4.73 23.07
CA LEU A 817 30.83 5.20 21.75
C LEU A 817 30.52 4.18 20.66
N GLN A 818 30.79 2.90 20.92
CA GLN A 818 30.52 1.83 19.95
C GLN A 818 29.02 1.74 19.64
N LEU A 819 28.17 1.71 20.67
CA LEU A 819 26.72 1.67 20.51
C LEU A 819 26.21 2.88 19.72
N LEU A 820 26.73 4.07 20.03
CA LEU A 820 26.36 5.31 19.34
C LEU A 820 26.79 5.29 17.87
N LEU A 821 27.98 4.79 17.55
CA LEU A 821 28.44 4.65 16.16
C LEU A 821 27.60 3.63 15.40
N GLU A 822 27.27 2.49 16.02
CA GLU A 822 26.34 1.52 15.44
C GLU A 822 24.95 2.12 15.18
N LEU A 823 24.46 2.98 16.08
CA LEU A 823 23.23 3.75 15.86
C LEU A 823 23.37 4.69 14.66
N LEU A 824 24.43 5.49 14.57
CA LEU A 824 24.64 6.42 13.45
C LEU A 824 24.75 5.68 12.10
N GLU A 825 25.35 4.48 12.09
CA GLU A 825 25.34 3.60 10.92
C GLU A 825 23.91 3.14 10.57
N LYS A 826 23.11 2.70 11.55
CA LYS A 826 21.70 2.31 11.34
C LYS A 826 20.81 3.47 10.90
N MET A 827 21.10 4.69 11.34
CA MET A 827 20.43 5.91 10.86
C MET A 827 20.87 6.29 9.43
N GLY A 828 21.90 5.65 8.88
CA GLY A 828 22.40 5.93 7.54
C GLY A 828 23.24 7.22 7.47
N LEU A 829 23.89 7.63 8.56
CA LEU A 829 24.63 8.89 8.63
C LEU A 829 26.14 8.72 8.38
N CYS A 830 26.69 7.58 8.77
CA CYS A 830 28.09 7.25 8.52
C CYS A 830 28.29 5.74 8.31
N TYR A 831 29.46 5.34 7.81
CA TYR A 831 29.88 3.95 7.78
C TYR A 831 31.37 3.80 8.14
N CYS A 832 31.72 2.68 8.78
CA CYS A 832 33.10 2.32 9.05
C CYS A 832 33.81 1.77 7.78
N LEU A 833 35.01 2.28 7.50
CA LEU A 833 35.85 1.85 6.36
C LEU A 833 36.61 0.54 6.62
N ASN A 834 37.02 0.32 7.87
CA ASN A 834 37.85 -0.81 8.28
C ASN A 834 37.13 -1.64 9.35
N LYS A 835 35.99 -2.27 9.02
CA LYS A 835 35.34 -3.19 9.97
C LYS A 835 36.25 -4.41 10.19
N PRO A 836 36.87 -4.59 11.37
CA PRO A 836 37.68 -5.78 11.61
C PRO A 836 36.73 -6.98 11.58
N LYS A 837 36.95 -7.91 10.64
CA LYS A 837 36.27 -9.20 10.62
C LYS A 837 36.85 -10.09 11.73
N GLY A 838 36.62 -9.75 13.00
CA GLY A 838 37.15 -10.46 14.18
C GLY A 838 37.65 -9.54 15.29
N LYS A 839 38.06 -10.12 16.44
CA LYS A 839 38.63 -9.39 17.58
C LYS A 839 39.76 -8.45 17.09
N PRO A 840 39.83 -7.20 17.59
CA PRO A 840 40.79 -6.23 17.09
C PRO A 840 42.22 -6.73 17.35
N LEU A 841 42.96 -6.97 16.27
CA LEU A 841 44.42 -7.00 16.28
C LEU A 841 44.87 -5.58 16.61
N ASN A 842 45.41 -5.40 17.81
CA ASN A 842 46.26 -4.31 18.29
C ASN A 842 46.19 -2.99 17.48
N GLY A 843 45.37 -2.05 17.94
CA GLY A 843 45.67 -0.61 17.80
C GLY A 843 45.39 0.11 16.49
N SER A 844 44.75 -0.50 15.48
CA SER A 844 44.30 0.26 14.30
C SER A 844 43.05 1.10 14.62
N THR A 845 43.15 2.43 14.48
CA THR A 845 42.03 3.36 14.69
C THR A 845 40.99 3.17 13.58
N ALA A 846 39.75 2.82 13.96
CA ALA A 846 38.65 2.75 13.02
C ALA A 846 38.30 4.14 12.47
N TRP A 847 38.10 4.24 11.15
CA TRP A 847 37.71 5.47 10.46
C TRP A 847 36.26 5.40 10.01
N TYR A 848 35.53 6.49 10.23
CA TYR A 848 34.15 6.65 9.83
C TYR A 848 34.04 7.70 8.73
N LYS A 849 33.28 7.36 7.69
CA LYS A 849 32.96 8.22 6.57
C LYS A 849 31.53 8.74 6.72
N PHE A 850 31.35 10.07 6.58
CA PHE A 850 30.08 10.78 6.55
C PHE A 850 29.83 11.28 5.11
N PRO A 851 29.01 10.57 4.30
CA PRO A 851 28.85 10.89 2.87
C PRO A 851 28.31 12.29 2.59
N CYS A 852 27.54 12.87 3.53
CA CYS A 852 26.98 14.22 3.41
C CYS A 852 28.03 15.36 3.40
N TYR A 853 29.29 15.06 3.73
CA TYR A 853 30.41 15.99 3.70
C TYR A 853 31.34 15.82 2.48
N VAL A 854 31.06 14.85 1.60
CA VAL A 854 31.89 14.63 0.40
C VAL A 854 31.64 15.75 -0.61
N GLN A 855 32.65 16.62 -0.79
CA GLN A 855 32.53 17.76 -1.72
C GLN A 855 33.06 17.45 -3.13
N ASN A 856 33.96 16.48 -3.27
CA ASN A 856 34.59 16.15 -4.55
C ASN A 856 33.53 15.67 -5.56
N GLU A 857 33.43 16.37 -6.71
CA GLU A 857 32.48 16.00 -7.77
C GLU A 857 32.82 14.66 -8.42
N VAL A 858 34.13 14.39 -8.55
CA VAL A 858 34.66 13.17 -9.18
C VAL A 858 35.29 12.29 -8.10
N PRO A 859 34.90 11.01 -8.00
CA PRO A 859 35.56 10.04 -7.14
C PRO A 859 37.06 9.95 -7.49
N HIS A 860 37.96 9.86 -6.51
CA HIS A 860 39.41 9.85 -6.77
C HIS A 860 39.77 8.74 -7.77
N ALA A 861 40.33 9.16 -8.90
CA ALA A 861 40.55 8.40 -10.12
C ALA A 861 41.82 7.54 -10.10
N GLU A 862 42.27 7.04 -8.95
CA GLU A 862 43.41 6.10 -8.91
C GLU A 862 43.05 4.69 -9.38
N ALA A 863 41.79 4.45 -9.77
CA ALA A 863 41.37 3.26 -10.53
C ALA A 863 41.23 3.50 -12.05
N TRP A 864 41.52 4.71 -12.56
CA TRP A 864 41.35 5.08 -13.97
C TRP A 864 42.60 5.75 -14.60
N ILE A 865 43.74 5.78 -13.90
CA ILE A 865 45.05 6.05 -14.54
C ILE A 865 45.54 4.77 -15.21
N ASN A 866 44.80 4.36 -16.22
CA ASN A 866 45.27 3.66 -17.41
C ASN A 866 44.17 3.85 -18.43
N GLY A 867 44.22 5.03 -19.07
CA GLY A 867 43.32 5.43 -20.11
C GLY A 867 43.13 4.32 -21.12
N THR A 868 41.91 3.82 -21.19
CA THR A 868 41.36 3.31 -22.43
C THR A 868 40.10 4.10 -22.72
N ASN A 869 40.26 5.09 -23.59
CA ASN A 869 39.24 5.39 -24.57
C ASN A 869 38.75 4.05 -25.12
N LEU A 870 37.53 3.64 -24.79
CA LEU A 870 36.82 2.53 -25.41
C LEU A 870 36.24 2.91 -26.78
N ALA A 871 36.92 3.83 -27.48
CA ALA A 871 36.97 3.84 -28.93
C ALA A 871 38.24 3.08 -29.35
N GLY A 872 38.25 1.75 -29.22
CA GLY A 872 39.39 0.98 -29.76
C GLY A 872 39.71 -0.40 -29.20
N GLN A 873 39.05 -0.90 -28.14
CA GLN A 873 39.25 -2.29 -27.69
C GLN A 873 37.94 -3.06 -27.64
N SER A 874 37.84 -4.09 -28.49
CA SER A 874 36.66 -4.88 -28.79
C SER A 874 36.30 -5.90 -27.71
N PHE A 875 35.96 -5.45 -26.50
CA PHE A 875 35.17 -6.25 -25.58
C PHE A 875 33.69 -5.87 -25.71
N VAL A 876 32.87 -6.82 -26.18
CA VAL A 876 31.41 -6.68 -26.32
C VAL A 876 30.74 -6.71 -24.93
N ALA A 877 30.98 -5.69 -24.11
CA ALA A 877 30.29 -5.50 -22.85
C ALA A 877 28.92 -4.84 -23.10
N GLU A 878 27.85 -5.40 -22.56
CA GLU A 878 26.54 -4.76 -22.47
C GLU A 878 26.45 -3.98 -21.15
N GLN A 879 25.79 -2.82 -21.19
CA GLN A 879 25.51 -2.00 -20.01
C GLN A 879 24.09 -2.27 -19.54
N LEU A 880 23.95 -2.69 -18.29
CA LEU A 880 22.69 -2.78 -17.58
C LEU A 880 22.56 -1.54 -16.69
N GLN A 881 21.49 -0.75 -16.87
CA GLN A 881 21.26 0.46 -16.09
C GLN A 881 19.79 0.57 -15.69
N ILE A 882 19.55 0.72 -14.39
CA ILE A 882 18.24 1.01 -13.80
C ILE A 882 18.24 2.46 -13.34
N GLU A 883 17.23 3.21 -13.73
CA GLU A 883 17.09 4.65 -13.45
C GLU A 883 15.81 4.92 -12.68
N TYR A 884 15.95 5.64 -11.56
CA TYR A 884 14.87 6.23 -10.78
C TYR A 884 14.77 7.70 -11.17
N SER A 885 13.57 8.15 -11.51
CA SER A 885 13.27 9.54 -11.84
C SER A 885 12.30 10.11 -10.82
N PHE A 886 12.59 11.31 -10.33
CA PHE A 886 11.86 12.00 -9.26
C PHE A 886 11.28 13.32 -9.82
N PRO A 887 10.05 13.32 -10.34
CA PRO A 887 9.50 14.47 -11.08
C PRO A 887 9.23 15.71 -10.23
N PHE A 888 8.93 15.54 -8.93
CA PHE A 888 8.56 16.65 -8.05
C PHE A 888 9.70 17.04 -7.10
N THR A 889 10.29 16.07 -6.41
CA THR A 889 11.37 16.34 -5.44
C THR A 889 12.29 15.13 -5.29
N PHE A 890 13.59 15.37 -5.26
CA PHE A 890 14.56 14.40 -4.77
C PHE A 890 14.70 14.54 -3.26
N PRO A 891 14.42 13.49 -2.46
CA PRO A 891 14.49 13.60 -1.01
C PRO A 891 15.89 14.02 -0.53
N PRO A 892 16.01 15.08 0.29
CA PRO A 892 17.31 15.52 0.77
C PRO A 892 18.02 14.42 1.56
N GLY A 893 19.33 14.29 1.31
CA GLY A 893 20.15 13.26 1.95
C GLY A 893 19.94 11.84 1.45
N LEU A 894 19.01 11.57 0.51
CA LEU A 894 18.76 10.22 -0.01
C LEU A 894 20.05 9.58 -0.57
N PHE A 895 20.80 10.30 -1.39
CA PHE A 895 22.05 9.79 -1.97
C PHE A 895 23.11 9.47 -0.90
N ALA A 896 23.23 10.34 0.11
CA ALA A 896 24.17 10.14 1.22
C ALA A 896 23.79 8.92 2.08
N ARG A 897 22.51 8.79 2.44
CA ARG A 897 22.00 7.65 3.21
C ARG A 897 22.10 6.34 2.42
N TYR A 898 21.83 6.40 1.13
CA TYR A 898 21.99 5.27 0.23
C TYR A 898 23.46 4.83 0.12
N SER A 899 24.41 5.77 0.03
CA SER A 899 25.85 5.48 0.11
C SER A 899 26.22 4.68 1.36
N VAL A 900 25.64 5.01 2.51
CA VAL A 900 25.87 4.27 3.77
C VAL A 900 25.33 2.84 3.67
N GLN A 901 24.07 2.67 3.23
CA GLN A 901 23.42 1.35 3.18
C GLN A 901 24.11 0.36 2.25
N ILE A 902 24.61 0.81 1.10
CA ILE A 902 25.29 -0.09 0.16
C ILE A 902 26.67 -0.55 0.64
N ASN A 903 27.21 0.03 1.72
CA ASN A 903 28.57 -0.25 2.19
C ASN A 903 28.80 -1.73 2.52
N SER A 904 27.80 -2.43 3.09
CA SER A 904 27.90 -3.86 3.39
C SER A 904 27.90 -4.76 2.15
N HIS A 905 27.49 -4.23 0.99
CA HIS A 905 27.35 -4.99 -0.26
C HIS A 905 28.57 -4.84 -1.17
N VAL A 906 29.46 -3.88 -0.90
CA VAL A 906 30.60 -3.54 -1.76
C VAL A 906 31.93 -3.81 -1.06
N VAL A 907 32.98 -4.07 -1.84
CA VAL A 907 34.31 -4.44 -1.33
C VAL A 907 35.29 -3.28 -1.45
N HIS A 908 35.43 -2.74 -2.66
CA HIS A 908 36.21 -1.54 -2.93
C HIS A 908 35.27 -0.45 -3.44
N ARG A 909 35.41 0.78 -2.95
CA ARG A 909 34.57 1.89 -3.34
C ARG A 909 35.31 3.23 -3.31
N SER A 910 34.87 4.15 -4.16
CA SER A 910 35.28 5.55 -4.19
C SER A 910 34.03 6.40 -4.30
N ASP A 911 33.85 7.29 -3.33
CA ASP A 911 32.65 8.09 -3.16
C ASP A 911 32.93 9.53 -3.57
N GLY A 912 32.12 10.05 -4.48
CA GLY A 912 32.03 11.45 -4.85
C GLY A 912 30.65 12.02 -4.51
N LYS A 913 30.48 13.32 -4.67
CA LYS A 913 29.25 14.06 -4.32
C LYS A 913 28.02 13.55 -5.10
N LEU A 914 28.22 13.19 -6.37
CA LEU A 914 27.15 12.78 -7.29
C LEU A 914 27.32 11.36 -7.85
N GLN A 915 28.45 10.71 -7.58
CA GLN A 915 28.75 9.38 -8.12
C GLN A 915 29.48 8.51 -7.11
N ILE A 916 29.17 7.22 -7.11
CA ILE A 916 29.86 6.19 -6.32
C ILE A 916 30.32 5.12 -7.30
N PHE A 917 31.63 4.88 -7.34
CA PHE A 917 32.20 3.73 -8.02
C PHE A 917 32.48 2.66 -6.99
N ALA A 918 31.99 1.45 -7.22
CA ALA A 918 32.21 0.35 -6.31
C ALA A 918 32.37 -0.99 -7.03
N TYR A 919 32.94 -1.96 -6.33
CA TYR A 919 33.01 -3.35 -6.78
C TYR A 919 32.19 -4.24 -5.85
N ARG A 920 31.32 -5.05 -6.44
CA ARG A 920 30.66 -6.15 -5.74
C ARG A 920 31.25 -7.47 -6.21
N GLY A 921 32.10 -8.05 -5.36
CA GLY A 921 33.01 -9.12 -5.80
C GLY A 921 34.00 -8.57 -6.83
N LYS A 922 33.95 -9.09 -8.06
CA LYS A 922 34.79 -8.63 -9.19
C LYS A 922 34.03 -7.77 -10.21
N VAL A 923 32.75 -7.51 -9.98
CA VAL A 923 31.88 -6.79 -10.94
C VAL A 923 31.83 -5.31 -10.57
N PRO A 924 32.17 -4.39 -11.49
CA PRO A 924 32.09 -2.95 -11.25
C PRO A 924 30.63 -2.47 -11.28
N VAL A 925 30.28 -1.62 -10.33
CA VAL A 925 28.98 -0.97 -10.22
C VAL A 925 29.18 0.53 -10.07
N VAL A 926 28.35 1.29 -10.77
CA VAL A 926 28.32 2.75 -10.71
C VAL A 926 26.95 3.19 -10.24
N VAL A 927 26.91 4.00 -9.19
CA VAL A 927 25.70 4.72 -8.77
C VAL A 927 25.90 6.19 -9.10
N SER A 928 24.96 6.79 -9.81
CA SER A 928 25.04 8.19 -10.21
C SER A 928 23.74 8.93 -9.87
N TYR A 929 23.87 10.06 -9.21
CA TYR A 929 22.81 11.05 -9.01
C TYR A 929 23.02 12.21 -9.98
N ARG A 930 22.00 12.52 -10.79
CA ARG A 930 21.98 13.64 -11.72
C ARG A 930 20.90 14.62 -11.27
N PRO A 931 21.31 15.80 -10.75
CA PRO A 931 20.39 16.86 -10.38
C PRO A 931 19.58 17.36 -11.59
N ALA A 932 18.37 17.83 -11.32
CA ALA A 932 17.46 18.39 -12.31
C ALA A 932 18.10 19.58 -13.08
N LYS A 933 17.82 19.67 -14.38
CA LYS A 933 18.24 20.79 -15.25
C LYS A 933 17.01 21.48 -15.83
N GLY A 934 16.49 22.46 -15.11
CA GLY A 934 15.26 23.16 -15.46
C GLY A 934 14.00 22.30 -15.32
N VAL A 935 12.88 22.76 -15.87
CA VAL A 935 11.55 22.15 -15.66
C VAL A 935 11.36 20.82 -16.39
N LEU A 936 12.16 20.55 -17.44
CA LEU A 936 11.97 19.40 -18.34
C LEU A 936 12.81 18.16 -17.98
N GLN A 937 13.84 18.30 -17.13
CA GLN A 937 14.70 17.19 -16.73
C GLN A 937 14.63 17.00 -15.21
N PRO A 938 13.91 15.97 -14.72
CA PRO A 938 13.80 15.70 -13.30
C PRO A 938 15.11 15.18 -12.72
N ASP A 939 15.20 15.18 -11.39
CA ASP A 939 16.28 14.52 -10.67
C ASP A 939 16.26 13.01 -10.97
N THR A 940 17.42 12.44 -11.25
CA THR A 940 17.54 11.00 -11.54
C THR A 940 18.65 10.33 -10.73
N LEU A 941 18.38 9.11 -10.26
CA LEU A 941 19.36 8.24 -9.62
C LEU A 941 19.47 6.94 -10.42
N SER A 942 20.65 6.63 -10.92
CA SER A 942 20.89 5.44 -11.74
C SER A 942 21.88 4.49 -11.09
N ILE A 943 21.64 3.19 -11.20
CA ILE A 943 22.53 2.11 -10.80
C ILE A 943 22.89 1.32 -12.06
N ALA A 944 24.18 1.26 -12.38
CA ALA A 944 24.67 0.66 -13.61
C ALA A 944 25.81 -0.34 -13.38
N SER A 945 25.89 -1.36 -14.23
CA SER A 945 26.95 -2.38 -14.24
C SER A 945 27.17 -2.84 -15.66
N HIS A 946 28.37 -3.37 -15.92
CA HIS A 946 28.77 -3.85 -17.24
C HIS A 946 29.12 -5.34 -17.18
N ALA A 947 28.66 -6.10 -18.16
CA ALA A 947 29.03 -7.50 -18.34
C ALA A 947 28.85 -7.92 -19.81
N SER A 948 29.55 -8.96 -20.26
CA SER A 948 29.26 -9.57 -21.56
C SER A 948 27.87 -10.21 -21.56
N LEU A 949 27.20 -10.30 -22.71
CA LEU A 949 25.84 -10.83 -22.80
C LEU A 949 25.68 -12.25 -22.18
N PRO A 950 26.61 -13.22 -22.38
CA PRO A 950 26.52 -14.53 -21.72
C PRO A 950 26.62 -14.45 -20.18
N ASN A 951 27.31 -13.43 -19.66
CA ASN A 951 27.56 -13.23 -18.24
C ASN A 951 26.72 -12.08 -17.66
N ILE A 952 25.68 -11.62 -18.35
CA ILE A 952 24.86 -10.49 -17.88
C ILE A 952 24.17 -10.78 -16.54
N TRP A 953 23.99 -12.05 -16.21
CA TRP A 953 23.53 -12.48 -14.90
C TRP A 953 24.44 -12.00 -13.75
N THR A 954 25.75 -11.80 -13.98
CA THR A 954 26.68 -11.27 -12.97
C THR A 954 26.43 -9.79 -12.70
N ALA A 955 26.09 -9.00 -13.73
CA ALA A 955 25.67 -7.61 -13.58
C ALA A 955 24.33 -7.50 -12.84
N TRP A 956 23.36 -8.37 -13.17
CA TRP A 956 22.11 -8.46 -12.41
C TRP A 956 22.35 -8.85 -10.96
N GLN A 957 23.19 -9.86 -10.73
CA GLN A 957 23.55 -10.26 -9.38
C GLN A 957 24.13 -9.07 -8.64
N ALA A 958 25.08 -8.33 -9.21
CA ALA A 958 25.71 -7.17 -8.59
C ALA A 958 24.73 -6.05 -8.25
N ILE A 959 23.86 -5.64 -9.18
CA ILE A 959 22.92 -4.52 -9.03
C ILE A 959 21.72 -4.85 -8.13
N THR A 960 21.20 -6.08 -8.17
CA THR A 960 19.89 -6.41 -7.56
C THR A 960 19.81 -6.04 -6.08
N PRO A 961 20.78 -6.39 -5.21
CA PRO A 961 20.72 -6.01 -3.80
C PRO A 961 20.82 -4.51 -3.57
N LEU A 962 21.53 -3.78 -4.45
CA LEU A 962 21.61 -2.32 -4.34
C LEU A 962 20.26 -1.67 -4.68
N VAL A 963 19.58 -2.19 -5.70
CA VAL A 963 18.20 -1.82 -6.04
C VAL A 963 17.23 -2.15 -4.90
N GLU A 964 17.41 -3.29 -4.24
CA GLU A 964 16.61 -3.68 -3.07
C GLU A 964 16.83 -2.73 -1.89
N GLU A 965 18.07 -2.38 -1.55
CA GLU A 965 18.39 -1.40 -0.50
C GLU A 965 17.76 -0.03 -0.80
N LEU A 966 17.87 0.45 -2.05
CA LEU A 966 17.25 1.72 -2.43
C LEU A 966 15.74 1.68 -2.28
N ASN A 967 15.09 0.59 -2.72
CA ASN A 967 13.65 0.43 -2.57
C ASN A 967 13.21 0.36 -1.10
N VAL A 968 14.01 -0.28 -0.22
CA VAL A 968 13.74 -0.30 1.22
C VAL A 968 13.88 1.10 1.80
N LEU A 969 14.92 1.85 1.43
CA LEU A 969 15.11 3.22 1.90
C LEU A 969 13.98 4.14 1.44
N LEU A 970 13.51 4.01 0.19
CA LEU A 970 12.40 4.80 -0.36
C LEU A 970 11.08 4.56 0.39
N GLN A 971 10.92 3.47 1.15
CA GLN A 971 9.73 3.26 2.00
C GLN A 971 9.62 4.30 3.12
N GLU A 972 10.71 4.97 3.48
CA GLU A 972 10.66 6.09 4.41
C GLU A 972 9.98 7.33 3.81
N TRP A 973 9.67 7.38 2.51
CA TRP A 973 8.92 8.48 1.90
C TRP A 973 7.65 7.97 1.22
N PRO A 974 6.60 7.63 2.00
CA PRO A 974 5.37 7.03 1.46
C PRO A 974 4.58 7.94 0.51
N GLY A 975 4.76 9.26 0.58
CA GLY A 975 4.13 10.23 -0.32
C GLY A 975 5.00 10.63 -1.52
N LEU A 976 6.19 10.04 -1.68
CA LEU A 976 7.10 10.38 -2.77
C LEU A 976 6.65 9.75 -4.09
N HIS A 977 6.45 10.59 -5.09
CA HIS A 977 6.28 10.11 -6.45
C HIS A 977 7.64 9.92 -7.13
N TYR A 978 7.91 8.69 -7.57
CA TYR A 978 9.04 8.36 -8.42
C TYR A 978 8.65 7.33 -9.47
N THR A 979 9.44 7.26 -10.53
CA THR A 979 9.27 6.28 -11.62
C THR A 979 10.56 5.52 -11.82
N VAL A 980 10.45 4.20 -12.02
CA VAL A 980 11.59 3.31 -12.22
C VAL A 980 11.60 2.86 -13.66
N HIS A 981 12.78 2.87 -14.28
CA HIS A 981 12.96 2.47 -15.66
C HIS A 981 14.21 1.62 -15.84
N ILE A 982 14.15 0.66 -16.75
CA ILE A 982 15.34 -0.04 -17.26
C ILE A 982 15.73 0.63 -18.57
N LEU A 983 16.94 1.19 -18.65
CA LEU A 983 17.38 1.88 -19.86
C LEU A 983 17.84 0.87 -20.92
N CYS A 984 17.45 1.12 -22.16
CA CYS A 984 17.81 0.27 -23.29
C CYS A 984 19.32 0.26 -23.53
N SER A 985 19.96 -0.90 -23.39
CA SER A 985 21.42 -1.05 -23.54
C SER A 985 21.92 -0.64 -24.93
N LYS A 986 21.12 -0.85 -25.99
CA LYS A 986 21.49 -0.47 -27.37
C LYS A 986 21.45 1.04 -27.57
N CYS A 987 20.46 1.74 -26.99
CA CYS A 987 20.45 3.20 -26.99
C CYS A 987 21.65 3.77 -26.23
N LEU A 988 22.02 3.18 -25.09
CA LEU A 988 23.18 3.59 -24.30
C LEU A 988 24.49 3.39 -25.07
N LYS A 989 24.67 2.22 -25.71
CA LYS A 989 25.86 1.93 -26.55
C LYS A 989 26.05 2.92 -27.70
N ARG A 990 24.96 3.45 -28.25
CA ARG A 990 24.98 4.47 -29.31
C ARG A 990 25.22 5.89 -28.78
N GLY A 991 25.32 6.08 -27.47
CA GLY A 991 25.42 7.41 -26.87
C GLY A 991 24.14 8.25 -27.06
N SER A 992 22.96 7.62 -27.15
CA SER A 992 21.71 8.36 -27.31
C SER A 992 21.47 9.27 -26.09
N PRO A 993 21.20 10.58 -26.30
CA PRO A 993 20.97 11.50 -25.18
C PRO A 993 19.66 11.20 -24.42
N ASN A 994 18.71 10.54 -25.08
CA ASN A 994 17.43 10.13 -24.52
C ASN A 994 17.21 8.65 -24.84
N PRO A 995 17.81 7.71 -24.07
CA PRO A 995 17.60 6.28 -24.30
C PRO A 995 16.12 5.89 -24.13
N HIS A 996 15.73 4.75 -24.70
CA HIS A 996 14.40 4.20 -24.39
C HIS A 996 14.38 3.67 -22.95
N ALA A 997 13.28 3.92 -22.25
CA ALA A 997 13.08 3.59 -20.85
C ALA A 997 11.97 2.53 -20.75
N PHE A 998 12.36 1.27 -20.55
CA PHE A 998 11.40 0.20 -20.29
C PHE A 998 10.78 0.37 -18.90
N PRO A 999 9.49 0.05 -18.69
CA PRO A 999 8.84 0.20 -17.40
C PRO A 999 9.51 -0.63 -16.30
N GLY A 1000 9.77 -0.03 -15.14
CA GLY A 1000 10.39 -0.70 -14.00
C GLY A 1000 9.54 -1.81 -13.38
N GLU A 1001 8.23 -1.86 -13.67
CA GLU A 1001 7.35 -2.97 -13.28
C GLU A 1001 7.87 -4.33 -13.75
N LEU A 1002 8.61 -4.36 -14.87
CA LEU A 1002 9.23 -5.56 -15.42
C LEU A 1002 10.24 -6.19 -14.46
N LEU A 1003 10.85 -5.41 -13.55
CA LEU A 1003 11.78 -5.93 -12.53
C LEU A 1003 11.13 -6.93 -11.58
N SER A 1004 9.81 -6.87 -11.41
CA SER A 1004 9.04 -7.76 -10.52
C SER A 1004 8.33 -8.90 -11.25
N GLN A 1005 8.52 -9.02 -12.56
CA GLN A 1005 7.86 -10.01 -13.39
C GLN A 1005 8.84 -11.10 -13.83
N PRO A 1006 8.38 -12.35 -14.00
CA PRO A 1006 9.18 -13.37 -14.65
C PRO A 1006 9.41 -13.01 -16.13
N ARG A 1007 10.47 -13.59 -16.69
CA ARG A 1007 10.75 -13.50 -18.13
C ARG A 1007 9.61 -14.13 -18.93
N PRO A 1008 9.16 -13.52 -20.04
CA PRO A 1008 8.20 -14.14 -20.94
C PRO A 1008 8.77 -15.44 -21.54
N GLU A 1009 7.97 -16.51 -21.56
CA GLU A 1009 8.37 -17.79 -22.18
C GLU A 1009 8.44 -17.64 -23.70
N GLY A 1010 9.45 -18.25 -24.33
CA GLY A 1010 9.61 -18.25 -25.79
C GLY A 1010 10.13 -16.95 -26.43
N VAL A 1011 10.35 -15.88 -25.65
CA VAL A 1011 10.83 -14.58 -26.18
C VAL A 1011 12.31 -14.38 -25.84
N ALA A 1012 13.18 -14.42 -26.86
CA ALA A 1012 14.62 -14.16 -26.67
C ALA A 1012 14.98 -12.66 -26.78
N GLU A 1013 14.24 -11.90 -27.59
CA GLU A 1013 14.53 -10.50 -27.88
C GLU A 1013 13.24 -9.66 -27.95
N ILE A 1014 13.36 -8.38 -27.61
CA ILE A 1014 12.28 -7.38 -27.73
C ILE A 1014 12.74 -6.19 -28.58
N ILE A 1015 11.80 -5.54 -29.26
CA ILE A 1015 12.09 -4.39 -30.11
C ILE A 1015 12.22 -3.13 -29.26
N CYS A 1016 13.27 -2.33 -29.52
CA CYS A 1016 13.38 -1.01 -28.94
C CYS A 1016 12.40 -0.04 -29.63
N PRO A 1017 11.40 0.54 -28.93
CA PRO A 1017 10.39 1.41 -29.54
C PRO A 1017 10.96 2.71 -30.13
N LYS A 1018 12.12 3.18 -29.66
CA LYS A 1018 12.78 4.37 -30.23
C LYS A 1018 13.55 4.07 -31.51
N ASN A 1019 14.00 2.83 -31.70
CA ASN A 1019 14.88 2.48 -32.81
C ASN A 1019 14.24 1.53 -33.84
N GLY A 1020 13.00 1.07 -33.62
CA GLY A 1020 12.09 0.44 -34.59
C GLY A 1020 12.51 -0.92 -35.19
N SER A 1021 13.79 -1.15 -35.40
CA SER A 1021 14.38 -2.34 -36.02
C SER A 1021 15.40 -3.04 -35.12
N GLU A 1022 15.89 -2.38 -34.07
CA GLU A 1022 16.86 -2.97 -33.15
C GLU A 1022 16.20 -3.87 -32.11
N ARG A 1023 16.75 -5.08 -32.01
CA ARG A 1023 16.36 -6.09 -31.04
C ARG A 1023 17.29 -6.04 -29.82
N VAL A 1024 16.68 -6.01 -28.64
CA VAL A 1024 17.34 -6.01 -27.33
C VAL A 1024 17.10 -7.38 -26.71
N ASN A 1025 18.16 -8.04 -26.26
CA ASN A 1025 18.02 -9.33 -25.59
C ASN A 1025 17.19 -9.18 -24.30
N VAL A 1026 16.20 -10.05 -24.10
CA VAL A 1026 15.29 -10.04 -22.94
C VAL A 1026 16.06 -10.10 -21.61
N ALA A 1027 17.22 -10.76 -21.58
CA ALA A 1027 18.05 -10.85 -20.38
C ALA A 1027 18.62 -9.51 -19.90
N LEU A 1028 18.59 -8.45 -20.72
CA LEU A 1028 18.98 -7.08 -20.34
C LEU A 1028 17.83 -6.26 -19.76
N VAL A 1029 16.59 -6.73 -19.91
CA VAL A 1029 15.38 -6.02 -19.46
C VAL A 1029 14.71 -6.72 -18.29
N TYR A 1030 14.76 -8.06 -18.28
CA TYR A 1030 14.17 -8.88 -17.23
C TYR A 1030 15.25 -9.51 -16.35
N PRO A 1031 15.18 -9.34 -15.02
CA PRO A 1031 16.10 -10.00 -14.12
C PRO A 1031 15.94 -11.53 -14.19
N PRO A 1032 16.99 -12.32 -13.86
CA PRO A 1032 16.92 -13.78 -13.86
C PRO A 1032 15.96 -14.33 -12.80
N THR A 1033 15.83 -13.62 -11.67
CA THR A 1033 14.81 -13.85 -10.64
C THR A 1033 14.08 -12.53 -10.41
N PRO A 1034 12.72 -12.51 -10.40
CA PRO A 1034 11.97 -11.29 -10.14
C PRO A 1034 12.42 -10.64 -8.82
N THR A 1035 12.73 -9.35 -8.86
CA THR A 1035 13.04 -8.58 -7.66
C THR A 1035 11.79 -8.46 -6.81
N VAL A 1036 11.93 -8.66 -5.50
CA VAL A 1036 10.80 -8.51 -4.57
C VAL A 1036 10.56 -7.02 -4.34
N ILE A 1037 9.78 -6.39 -5.22
CA ILE A 1037 9.26 -5.04 -4.96
C ILE A 1037 8.16 -5.19 -3.90
N SER A 1038 8.51 -5.22 -2.61
CA SER A 1038 7.51 -5.19 -1.53
C SER A 1038 6.84 -3.83 -1.48
N PRO A 1039 5.51 -3.71 -1.65
CA PRO A 1039 4.73 -2.67 -0.99
C PRO A 1039 4.19 -3.23 0.34
N CYS A 1040 3.71 -2.34 1.19
CA CYS A 1040 3.05 -2.61 2.46
C CYS A 1040 2.35 -3.98 2.63
N SER A 1041 2.64 -4.56 3.81
CA SER A 1041 1.96 -5.64 4.54
C SER A 1041 2.26 -7.10 4.15
N LYS A 1042 2.74 -7.82 5.18
CA LYS A 1042 3.05 -9.26 5.33
C LYS A 1042 4.48 -9.70 4.92
N LYS A 1043 5.43 -9.61 5.87
CA LYS A 1043 6.51 -10.60 6.00
C LYS A 1043 6.24 -11.50 7.20
N ASN A 1044 6.20 -12.81 6.95
CA ASN A 1044 6.34 -13.85 7.97
C ASN A 1044 7.70 -13.67 8.65
N VAL A 1045 7.71 -13.58 9.98
CA VAL A 1045 8.90 -13.74 10.79
C VAL A 1045 9.00 -15.21 11.21
N GLY A 1046 10.19 -15.79 11.02
CA GLY A 1046 10.72 -16.78 11.95
C GLY A 1046 10.53 -18.26 11.63
N GLU A 1047 11.28 -18.80 10.67
CA GLU A 1047 11.82 -20.17 10.78
C GLU A 1047 13.23 -20.20 10.17
N LYS A 1048 14.22 -19.90 11.02
CA LYS A 1048 15.60 -20.38 10.95
C LYS A 1048 16.36 -19.69 12.09
N HIS A 1049 16.51 -20.41 13.19
CA HIS A 1049 17.66 -20.43 14.11
C HIS A 1049 17.24 -21.18 15.39
N ARG A 1050 17.05 -22.50 15.25
CA ARG A 1050 17.30 -23.46 16.34
C ARG A 1050 18.51 -24.26 15.90
N ASN A 1051 19.67 -23.88 16.42
CA ASN A 1051 20.86 -24.70 16.65
C ASN A 1051 21.99 -23.77 17.09
N GLN A 1052 21.95 -23.37 18.36
CA GLN A 1052 23.02 -23.45 19.36
C GLN A 1052 22.52 -22.85 20.67
#